data_AF-A0A538KA83-F1
#
_entry.id   AF-A0A538KA83-F1
#
_cell.length_a   1.000
_cell.length_b   1.000
_cell.length_c   1.000
_cell.angle_alpha   90.00
_cell.angle_beta   90.00
_cell.angle_gamma   90.00
#
_symmetry.space_group_name_H-M   'P 1'
#
loop_
_entity.id
_entity.type
_entity.pdbx_description
1 polymer ?
#
loop_
_entity_poly.entity_id
_entity_poly.type
_entity_poly.pdbx_seq_one_letter_code
_entity_poly.pdbx_strand_id
1 'polypeptide(L)'
;SDKYGREHAALVAAFPTYHARGAIRDIGMALGLPHAELERLARLTEGNPRRVGEEVASLPDAKTKLRSPRWRAFCELCREIGGLPRYASQHPGGMVISSRPLVELVPVMPAAMAGRQLVQWDKDSCADAGFLKIDLLGLGMLSAVEECVELIAVESGKPVDLSRIPLDDPDVYDDIQRADTVGVFQIESRAQMQSLLRTRPENLDDLTVQVALVRPGPIQGKAVHPYIEHRQRLREDPSFVPPVDHPLLAEPLADTLGVVVFQDQVLEVAMALAGFSVGEAEGLRRAMSRKRSEEAIEAYRTRFIAGAREKAVDPELADRVYDKLAGFSGFGFPKSHAAAFGLLAYQSTWLRHHHPREFLAALLNAQPMGFYPPASLVRDAQRRGVEVRPVDVNRSAAECALEDDAVRIGLDYVQSLGGPGAKAVVEERERRGPFKGVRELAERVELDRDRLEALVASGACDEFGERRRLLWELGLAFRPASVPGSGGEARQLTLSLDPTAATPELPEQTPWERMLADYRLTSLSVGTHPLALLRLRLPEEVVSSRDLGGQPHGRRIAVAGLAVARQRPSTANGVVFMLLEDEFGQVNLIVPPPVYQRFRPLVRSEPLVLARGRFERVGRNQNVLVDDFESLVPLAKEVANGADVFGSLPAAHHFGHR
;
A
#
# COMPACT_ATOMS: atom_id res chain seq x y z
N SER A 1 -16.99 -9.29 23.85
CA SER A 1 -16.89 -9.81 25.22
C SER A 1 -18.15 -9.54 26.02
N ASP A 2 -18.74 -8.35 25.96
CA ASP A 2 -19.92 -8.00 26.77
C ASP A 2 -21.15 -8.88 26.48
N LYS A 3 -21.35 -9.26 25.21
CA LYS A 3 -22.49 -10.10 24.81
C LYS A 3 -22.36 -11.58 25.14
N TYR A 4 -21.16 -12.16 25.00
CA TYR A 4 -20.92 -13.60 25.09
C TYR A 4 -20.13 -14.02 26.34
N GLY A 5 -19.67 -13.06 27.14
CA GLY A 5 -18.72 -13.30 28.22
C GLY A 5 -17.27 -13.34 27.73
N ARG A 6 -16.35 -12.93 28.60
CA ARG A 6 -14.91 -12.99 28.31
C ARG A 6 -14.48 -14.45 28.15
N GLU A 7 -14.92 -15.37 28.98
CA GLU A 7 -14.47 -16.77 28.91
C GLU A 7 -14.84 -17.51 27.60
N HIS A 8 -15.76 -16.98 26.80
CA HIS A 8 -16.29 -17.66 25.61
C HIS A 8 -15.77 -17.10 24.28
N ALA A 9 -15.11 -15.94 24.29
CA ALA A 9 -14.69 -15.25 23.06
C ALA A 9 -13.23 -14.80 23.12
N ALA A 10 -12.45 -15.16 22.11
CA ALA A 10 -11.04 -14.81 22.03
C ALA A 10 -10.58 -14.67 20.58
N LEU A 11 -9.48 -13.93 20.40
CA LEU A 11 -8.80 -13.82 19.12
C LEU A 11 -7.97 -15.07 18.84
N VAL A 12 -7.69 -15.34 17.58
CA VAL A 12 -6.88 -16.49 17.15
C VAL A 12 -5.41 -16.12 17.07
N ALA A 13 -4.50 -17.02 17.45
CA ALA A 13 -3.07 -16.80 17.29
C ALA A 13 -2.64 -16.82 15.81
N ALA A 14 -1.61 -16.06 15.52
CA ALA A 14 -0.80 -16.20 14.33
C ALA A 14 0.66 -16.35 14.75
N PHE A 15 1.41 -17.19 14.04
CA PHE A 15 2.81 -17.49 14.33
C PHE A 15 3.72 -16.98 13.20
N PRO A 16 4.10 -15.69 13.20
CA PRO A 16 5.09 -15.16 12.28
C PRO A 16 6.39 -15.96 12.40
N THR A 17 6.97 -16.31 11.25
CA THR A 17 8.25 -17.02 11.19
C THR A 17 9.37 -16.07 10.76
N TYR A 18 10.61 -16.48 11.01
CA TYR A 18 11.78 -15.72 10.58
C TYR A 18 11.92 -15.76 9.05
N HIS A 19 11.53 -14.66 8.42
CA HIS A 19 11.90 -14.30 7.05
C HIS A 19 13.23 -13.53 7.03
N ALA A 20 13.86 -13.40 5.86
CA ALA A 20 15.26 -12.99 5.79
C ALA A 20 15.56 -11.63 6.43
N ARG A 21 14.69 -10.63 6.27
CA ARG A 21 14.88 -9.30 6.88
C ARG A 21 14.87 -9.37 8.40
N GLY A 22 13.96 -10.15 8.98
CA GLY A 22 13.88 -10.35 10.43
C GLY A 22 15.11 -11.10 10.94
N ALA A 23 15.52 -12.16 10.23
CA ALA A 23 16.73 -12.92 10.56
C ALA A 23 17.99 -12.03 10.52
N ILE A 24 18.17 -11.22 9.47
CA ILE A 24 19.32 -10.31 9.32
C ILE A 24 19.40 -9.34 10.51
N ARG A 25 18.28 -8.70 10.87
CA ARG A 25 18.25 -7.69 11.93
C ARG A 25 18.52 -8.30 13.30
N ASP A 26 17.80 -9.36 13.66
CA ASP A 26 17.86 -9.94 15.01
C ASP A 26 19.19 -10.68 15.23
N ILE A 27 19.63 -11.51 14.28
CA ILE A 27 20.93 -12.19 14.38
C ILE A 27 22.09 -11.19 14.28
N GLY A 28 21.99 -10.22 13.39
CA GLY A 28 23.03 -9.20 13.24
C GLY A 28 23.21 -8.35 14.50
N MET A 29 22.10 -7.95 15.12
CA MET A 29 22.11 -7.25 16.41
C MET A 29 22.71 -8.12 17.52
N ALA A 30 22.30 -9.40 17.62
CA ALA A 30 22.85 -10.33 18.60
C ALA A 30 24.37 -10.55 18.46
N LEU A 31 24.89 -10.50 17.23
CA LEU A 31 26.33 -10.62 16.94
C LEU A 31 27.08 -9.29 17.03
N GLY A 32 26.40 -8.19 17.35
CA GLY A 32 26.99 -6.84 17.45
C GLY A 32 27.53 -6.32 16.12
N LEU A 33 26.86 -6.63 15.00
CA LEU A 33 27.22 -6.12 13.69
C LEU A 33 26.72 -4.67 13.50
N PRO A 34 27.40 -3.84 12.67
CA PRO A 34 27.01 -2.44 12.49
C PRO A 34 25.60 -2.29 11.91
N HIS A 35 24.74 -1.52 12.58
CA HIS A 35 23.33 -1.36 12.21
C HIS A 35 23.14 -0.86 10.77
N ALA A 36 23.94 0.12 10.33
CA ALA A 36 23.86 0.67 8.98
C ALA A 36 24.14 -0.38 7.88
N GLU A 37 25.00 -1.36 8.15
CA GLU A 37 25.29 -2.45 7.21
C GLU A 37 24.16 -3.47 7.18
N LEU A 38 23.60 -3.81 8.35
CA LEU A 38 22.45 -4.72 8.47
C LEU A 38 21.23 -4.16 7.75
N GLU A 39 20.93 -2.88 7.90
CA GLU A 39 19.82 -2.23 7.19
C GLU A 39 20.06 -2.20 5.68
N ARG A 40 21.30 -1.94 5.24
CA ARG A 40 21.65 -2.01 3.81
C ARG A 40 21.42 -3.42 3.26
N LEU A 41 21.87 -4.45 3.96
CA LEU A 41 21.68 -5.84 3.56
C LEU A 41 20.19 -6.20 3.54
N ALA A 42 19.45 -5.90 4.62
CA ALA A 42 18.02 -6.19 4.72
C ALA A 42 17.18 -5.53 3.61
N ARG A 43 17.59 -4.34 3.13
CA ARG A 43 16.97 -3.67 1.97
C ARG A 43 17.26 -4.40 0.66
N LEU A 44 18.45 -4.94 0.47
CA LEU A 44 18.83 -5.68 -0.75
C LEU A 44 18.21 -7.08 -0.80
N THR A 45 18.00 -7.70 0.35
CA THR A 45 17.56 -9.10 0.47
C THR A 45 16.20 -9.42 -0.15
N GLU A 46 16.08 -10.61 -0.78
CA GLU A 46 14.87 -11.10 -1.47
C GLU A 46 13.92 -11.96 -0.61
N GLY A 47 14.14 -12.01 0.70
CA GLY A 47 13.19 -12.56 1.67
C GLY A 47 13.42 -14.01 2.10
N ASN A 48 14.31 -14.76 1.43
CA ASN A 48 14.70 -16.12 1.84
C ASN A 48 15.93 -16.11 2.78
N PRO A 49 15.79 -16.47 4.07
CA PRO A 49 16.90 -16.46 5.04
C PRO A 49 18.08 -17.35 4.61
N ARG A 50 17.82 -18.41 3.84
CA ARG A 50 18.84 -19.36 3.38
C ARG A 50 19.82 -18.75 2.37
N ARG A 51 19.43 -17.66 1.69
CA ARG A 51 20.24 -16.99 0.66
C ARG A 51 21.05 -15.81 1.20
N VAL A 52 20.92 -15.48 2.49
CA VAL A 52 21.63 -14.34 3.10
C VAL A 52 23.15 -14.48 2.93
N GLY A 53 23.69 -15.69 3.01
CA GLY A 53 25.12 -15.95 2.77
C GLY A 53 25.59 -15.60 1.34
N GLU A 54 24.78 -15.92 0.32
CA GLU A 54 25.05 -15.53 -1.08
C GLU A 54 25.04 -14.01 -1.23
N GLU A 55 24.12 -13.34 -0.55
CA GLU A 55 23.99 -11.88 -0.61
C GLU A 55 25.16 -11.16 0.06
N VAL A 56 25.62 -11.66 1.22
CA VAL A 56 26.85 -11.17 1.86
C VAL A 56 28.06 -11.38 0.94
N ALA A 57 28.14 -12.51 0.24
CA ALA A 57 29.21 -12.81 -0.72
C ALA A 57 29.21 -11.89 -1.95
N SER A 58 28.06 -11.27 -2.27
CA SER A 58 27.91 -10.32 -3.38
C SER A 58 28.29 -8.88 -3.04
N LEU A 59 28.58 -8.57 -1.77
CA LEU A 59 28.97 -7.23 -1.35
C LEU A 59 30.40 -6.87 -1.81
N PRO A 60 30.69 -5.59 -2.08
CA PRO A 60 32.03 -5.16 -2.51
C PRO A 60 33.16 -5.54 -1.54
N ASP A 61 32.86 -5.60 -0.24
CA ASP A 61 33.79 -5.94 0.83
C ASP A 61 33.62 -7.38 1.36
N ALA A 62 32.94 -8.24 0.58
CA ALA A 62 32.65 -9.63 0.94
C ALA A 62 33.89 -10.41 1.40
N LYS A 63 35.04 -10.23 0.74
CA LYS A 63 36.29 -10.92 1.12
C LYS A 63 36.74 -10.58 2.55
N THR A 64 36.55 -9.33 2.97
CA THR A 64 36.87 -8.88 4.33
C THR A 64 35.83 -9.39 5.32
N LYS A 65 34.54 -9.26 4.97
CA LYS A 65 33.43 -9.75 5.82
C LYS A 65 33.53 -11.26 6.06
N LEU A 66 33.66 -12.07 5.01
CA LEU A 66 33.72 -13.54 5.11
C LEU A 66 34.97 -14.08 5.82
N ARG A 67 36.02 -13.27 6.02
CA ARG A 67 37.15 -13.62 6.90
C ARG A 67 36.79 -13.49 8.38
N SER A 68 35.89 -12.58 8.73
CA SER A 68 35.45 -12.40 10.11
C SER A 68 34.64 -13.60 10.59
N PRO A 69 34.99 -14.21 11.74
CA PRO A 69 34.20 -15.29 12.33
C PRO A 69 32.74 -14.88 12.59
N ARG A 70 32.50 -13.61 12.97
CA ARG A 70 31.15 -13.10 13.24
C ARG A 70 30.26 -13.11 11.99
N TRP A 71 30.81 -12.71 10.84
CA TRP A 71 30.06 -12.69 9.58
C TRP A 71 29.81 -14.09 9.01
N ARG A 72 30.71 -15.06 9.27
CA ARG A 72 30.47 -16.47 8.93
C ARG A 72 29.35 -17.06 9.78
N ALA A 73 29.43 -16.88 11.10
CA ALA A 73 28.38 -17.28 12.03
C ALA A 73 27.03 -16.61 11.69
N PHE A 74 27.04 -15.33 11.33
CA PHE A 74 25.85 -14.61 10.86
C PHE A 74 25.15 -15.30 9.68
N CYS A 75 25.91 -15.72 8.66
CA CYS A 75 25.35 -16.38 7.47
C CYS A 75 24.74 -17.74 7.81
N GLU A 76 25.41 -18.53 8.66
CA GLU A 76 24.96 -19.85 9.11
C GLU A 76 23.70 -19.74 9.97
N LEU A 77 23.70 -18.85 10.96
CA LEU A 77 22.58 -18.63 11.87
C LEU A 77 21.35 -18.08 11.14
N CYS A 78 21.53 -17.17 10.16
CA CYS A 78 20.42 -16.69 9.33
C CYS A 78 19.76 -17.84 8.55
N ARG A 79 20.55 -18.81 8.06
CA ARG A 79 20.04 -19.99 7.35
C ARG A 79 19.28 -20.92 8.29
N GLU A 80 19.79 -21.14 9.50
CA GLU A 80 19.21 -22.06 10.50
C GLU A 80 17.92 -21.52 11.11
N ILE A 81 17.85 -20.22 11.41
CA ILE A 81 16.67 -19.64 12.03
C ILE A 81 15.50 -19.50 11.04
N GLY A 82 15.76 -19.59 9.74
CA GLY A 82 14.77 -19.40 8.69
C GLY A 82 13.57 -20.34 8.81
N GLY A 83 12.38 -19.76 8.95
CA GLY A 83 11.13 -20.51 9.11
C GLY A 83 10.79 -20.91 10.55
N LEU A 84 11.67 -20.69 11.52
CA LEU A 84 11.32 -20.87 12.94
C LEU A 84 10.30 -19.80 13.37
N PRO A 85 9.38 -20.12 14.30
CA PRO A 85 8.45 -19.14 14.85
C PRO A 85 9.20 -18.07 15.66
N ARG A 86 8.84 -16.80 15.49
CA ARG A 86 9.48 -15.66 16.15
C ARG A 86 8.79 -15.30 17.46
N TYR A 87 7.47 -15.20 17.45
CA TYR A 87 6.62 -14.95 18.63
C TYR A 87 5.17 -15.34 18.32
N ALA A 88 4.33 -15.47 19.35
CA ALA A 88 2.89 -15.55 19.18
C ALA A 88 2.33 -14.14 18.95
N SER A 89 1.55 -13.98 17.89
CA SER A 89 0.93 -12.71 17.51
C SER A 89 -0.57 -12.85 17.39
N GLN A 90 -1.28 -11.73 17.38
CA GLN A 90 -2.72 -11.71 17.12
C GLN A 90 -2.99 -11.89 15.62
N HIS A 91 -3.87 -12.83 15.25
CA HIS A 91 -4.39 -12.88 13.89
C HIS A 91 -5.16 -11.57 13.60
N PRO A 92 -4.96 -10.93 12.43
CA PRO A 92 -5.53 -9.61 12.12
C PRO A 92 -7.07 -9.56 12.00
N GLY A 93 -7.79 -10.63 12.33
CA GLY A 93 -9.25 -10.62 12.28
C GLY A 93 -9.94 -11.87 12.82
N GLY A 94 -9.25 -13.02 12.84
CA GLY A 94 -9.81 -14.26 13.35
C GLY A 94 -10.18 -14.17 14.81
N MET A 95 -11.47 -14.39 15.10
CA MET A 95 -12.05 -14.50 16.42
C MET A 95 -12.80 -15.83 16.51
N VAL A 96 -12.72 -16.49 17.66
CA VAL A 96 -13.49 -17.68 17.98
C VAL A 96 -14.53 -17.37 19.04
N ILE A 97 -15.69 -17.98 18.90
CA ILE A 97 -16.77 -17.96 19.88
C ILE A 97 -17.09 -19.42 20.23
N SER A 98 -17.20 -19.72 21.52
CA SER A 98 -17.45 -21.07 22.01
C SER A 98 -18.66 -21.10 22.95
N SER A 99 -19.46 -22.16 22.87
CA SER A 99 -20.55 -22.42 23.82
C SER A 99 -20.06 -22.82 25.22
N ARG A 100 -18.82 -23.32 25.31
CA ARG A 100 -18.13 -23.65 26.58
C ARG A 100 -17.00 -22.67 26.86
N PRO A 101 -16.58 -22.48 28.12
CA PRO A 101 -15.42 -21.68 28.44
C PRO A 101 -14.20 -22.14 27.63
N LEU A 102 -13.53 -21.20 26.95
CA LEU A 102 -12.43 -21.50 26.03
C LEU A 102 -11.28 -22.22 26.72
N VAL A 103 -11.01 -21.90 27.99
CA VAL A 103 -9.95 -22.52 28.80
C VAL A 103 -10.15 -24.01 29.03
N GLU A 104 -11.37 -24.54 28.84
CA GLU A 104 -11.63 -25.99 28.88
C GLU A 104 -11.25 -26.71 27.58
N LEU A 105 -11.09 -25.95 26.48
CA LEU A 105 -10.91 -26.48 25.14
C LEU A 105 -9.51 -26.18 24.59
N VAL A 106 -9.00 -24.97 24.84
CA VAL A 106 -7.73 -24.47 24.32
C VAL A 106 -7.09 -23.48 25.30
N PRO A 107 -5.76 -23.51 25.49
CA PRO A 107 -5.08 -22.51 26.30
C PRO A 107 -5.33 -21.08 25.79
N VAL A 108 -5.63 -20.18 26.71
CA VAL A 108 -5.87 -18.75 26.44
C VAL A 108 -4.78 -17.92 27.10
N MET A 109 -4.32 -16.88 26.42
CA MET A 109 -3.37 -15.90 26.95
C MET A 109 -3.89 -14.46 26.77
N PRO A 110 -3.49 -13.51 27.61
CA PRO A 110 -3.75 -12.09 27.37
C PRO A 110 -3.12 -11.63 26.05
N ALA A 111 -3.82 -10.77 25.31
CA ALA A 111 -3.25 -10.08 24.15
C ALA A 111 -2.50 -8.81 24.59
N ALA A 112 -1.72 -8.22 23.68
CA ALA A 112 -0.98 -6.99 23.95
C ALA A 112 -1.89 -5.80 24.29
N MET A 113 -3.09 -5.74 23.67
CA MET A 113 -4.08 -4.72 23.99
C MET A 113 -4.88 -5.10 25.24
N ALA A 114 -5.00 -4.15 26.17
CA ALA A 114 -5.77 -4.32 27.39
C ALA A 114 -7.22 -4.77 27.09
N GLY A 115 -7.72 -5.72 27.88
CA GLY A 115 -9.08 -6.25 27.74
C GLY A 115 -9.25 -7.30 26.63
N ARG A 116 -8.21 -7.63 25.86
CA ARG A 116 -8.26 -8.66 24.81
C ARG A 116 -7.49 -9.93 25.22
N GLN A 117 -7.86 -11.06 24.61
CA GLN A 117 -7.21 -12.35 24.84
C GLN A 117 -7.16 -13.17 23.55
N LEU A 118 -6.27 -14.16 23.55
CA LEU A 118 -5.87 -14.95 22.40
C LEU A 118 -5.95 -16.44 22.75
N VAL A 119 -6.52 -17.28 21.88
CA VAL A 119 -6.29 -18.73 21.94
C VAL A 119 -4.91 -19.04 21.36
N GLN A 120 -4.19 -20.00 21.94
CA GLN A 120 -2.85 -20.37 21.48
C GLN A 120 -2.85 -21.24 20.22
N TRP A 121 -3.99 -21.42 19.55
CA TRP A 121 -4.09 -22.14 18.28
C TRP A 121 -4.20 -21.16 17.12
N ASP A 122 -3.70 -21.60 15.96
CA ASP A 122 -3.85 -20.86 14.72
C ASP A 122 -5.24 -21.06 14.10
N LYS A 123 -5.49 -20.34 13.00
CA LYS A 123 -6.77 -20.32 12.30
C LYS A 123 -7.20 -21.72 11.86
N ASP A 124 -6.27 -22.50 11.33
CA ASP A 124 -6.59 -23.80 10.73
C ASP A 124 -6.85 -24.83 11.84
N SER A 125 -6.04 -24.83 12.90
CA SER A 125 -6.27 -25.68 14.09
C SER A 125 -7.60 -25.38 14.77
N CYS A 126 -8.00 -24.10 14.86
CA CYS A 126 -9.31 -23.75 15.41
C CYS A 126 -10.46 -24.26 14.53
N ALA A 127 -10.31 -24.21 13.21
CA ALA A 127 -11.31 -24.70 12.27
C ALA A 127 -11.43 -26.23 12.32
N ASP A 128 -10.30 -26.94 12.40
CA ASP A 128 -10.25 -28.40 12.53
C ASP A 128 -10.90 -28.88 13.84
N ALA A 129 -10.74 -28.10 14.91
CA ALA A 129 -11.41 -28.34 16.19
C ALA A 129 -12.92 -27.99 16.19
N GLY A 130 -13.45 -27.47 15.09
CA GLY A 130 -14.87 -27.14 14.95
C GLY A 130 -15.32 -25.88 15.68
N PHE A 131 -14.40 -24.96 16.02
CA PHE A 131 -14.78 -23.68 16.61
C PHE A 131 -15.61 -22.84 15.63
N LEU A 132 -16.63 -22.15 16.16
CA LEU A 132 -17.29 -21.09 15.43
C LEU A 132 -16.31 -19.92 15.28
N LYS A 133 -15.92 -19.66 14.04
CA LYS A 133 -14.93 -18.64 13.70
C LYS A 133 -15.59 -17.50 12.93
N ILE A 134 -15.28 -16.28 13.33
CA ILE A 134 -15.68 -15.04 12.64
C ILE A 134 -14.40 -14.25 12.34
N ASP A 135 -14.28 -13.73 11.12
CA ASP A 135 -13.21 -12.79 10.77
C ASP A 135 -13.75 -11.35 10.87
N LEU A 136 -13.24 -10.59 11.83
CA LEU A 136 -13.49 -9.15 11.99
C LEU A 136 -12.28 -8.38 11.44
N LEU A 137 -12.37 -7.92 10.19
CA LEU A 137 -11.26 -7.24 9.53
C LEU A 137 -11.37 -5.73 9.68
N GLY A 138 -10.27 -5.07 10.06
CA GLY A 138 -10.12 -3.64 9.91
C GLY A 138 -9.76 -3.30 8.46
N LEU A 139 -10.65 -2.60 7.75
CA LEU A 139 -10.42 -2.16 6.39
C LEU A 139 -10.31 -0.63 6.36
N GLY A 140 -9.09 -0.10 6.22
CA GLY A 140 -8.86 1.36 6.29
C GLY A 140 -9.67 2.16 5.27
N MET A 141 -9.99 1.58 4.11
CA MET A 141 -10.86 2.24 3.13
C MET A 141 -12.28 2.48 3.64
N LEU A 142 -12.83 1.60 4.48
CA LEU A 142 -14.14 1.86 5.07
C LEU A 142 -14.07 3.04 6.04
N SER A 143 -12.99 3.16 6.81
CA SER A 143 -12.76 4.32 7.67
C SER A 143 -12.62 5.61 6.84
N ALA A 144 -11.85 5.59 5.75
CA ALA A 144 -11.72 6.73 4.85
C ALA A 144 -13.07 7.12 4.21
N VAL A 145 -13.88 6.13 3.82
CA VAL A 145 -15.20 6.37 3.23
C VAL A 145 -16.17 6.94 4.27
N GLU A 146 -16.19 6.39 5.48
CA GLU A 146 -17.02 6.87 6.60
C GLU A 146 -16.67 8.32 6.95
N GLU A 147 -15.40 8.60 7.17
CA GLU A 147 -14.92 9.96 7.47
C GLU A 147 -15.18 10.93 6.31
N CYS A 148 -15.02 10.50 5.06
CA CYS A 148 -15.36 11.33 3.91
C CYS A 148 -16.85 11.71 3.90
N VAL A 149 -17.75 10.78 4.22
CA VAL A 149 -19.20 11.06 4.31
C VAL A 149 -19.50 12.02 5.45
N GLU A 150 -18.81 11.89 6.59
CA GLU A 150 -18.93 12.81 7.72
C GLU A 150 -18.46 14.23 7.34
N LEU A 151 -17.31 14.35 6.66
CA LEU A 151 -16.81 15.64 6.17
C LEU A 151 -17.78 16.30 5.18
N ILE A 152 -18.36 15.52 4.25
CA ILE A 152 -19.39 16.03 3.33
C ILE A 152 -20.63 16.51 4.10
N ALA A 153 -21.03 15.78 5.14
CA ALA A 153 -22.20 16.14 5.96
C ALA A 153 -21.98 17.46 6.71
N VAL A 154 -20.76 17.71 7.21
CA VAL A 154 -20.38 18.95 7.88
C VAL A 154 -20.44 20.13 6.90
N GLU A 155 -19.88 19.99 5.70
CA GLU A 155 -19.78 21.09 4.73
C GLU A 155 -21.13 21.41 4.05
N SER A 156 -21.85 20.38 3.61
CA SER A 156 -23.10 20.54 2.85
C SER A 156 -24.36 20.57 3.73
N GLY A 157 -24.23 20.28 5.03
CA GLY A 157 -25.34 20.12 5.97
C GLY A 157 -26.19 18.88 5.75
N LYS A 158 -25.82 17.98 4.82
CA LYS A 158 -26.55 16.74 4.53
C LYS A 158 -25.59 15.56 4.31
N PRO A 159 -25.74 14.44 5.04
CA PRO A 159 -24.93 13.26 4.77
C PRO A 159 -25.30 12.64 3.43
N VAL A 160 -24.29 12.13 2.72
CA VAL A 160 -24.48 11.33 1.51
C VAL A 160 -24.80 9.89 1.91
N ASP A 161 -25.92 9.35 1.42
CA ASP A 161 -26.26 7.95 1.57
C ASP A 161 -25.65 7.14 0.41
N LEU A 162 -24.51 6.50 0.66
CA LEU A 162 -23.80 5.70 -0.33
C LEU A 162 -24.58 4.47 -0.82
N SER A 163 -25.66 4.06 -0.14
CA SER A 163 -26.55 3.01 -0.62
C SER A 163 -27.53 3.48 -1.70
N ARG A 164 -27.64 4.79 -1.90
CA ARG A 164 -28.60 5.43 -2.82
C ARG A 164 -27.95 6.25 -3.94
N ILE A 165 -26.63 6.27 -4.03
CA ILE A 165 -25.96 6.93 -5.16
C ILE A 165 -26.31 6.22 -6.48
N PRO A 166 -26.34 6.95 -7.62
CA PRO A 166 -26.45 6.32 -8.93
C PRO A 166 -25.27 5.39 -9.16
N LEU A 167 -25.54 4.19 -9.70
CA LEU A 167 -24.53 3.18 -10.03
C LEU A 167 -24.20 3.12 -11.54
N ASP A 168 -24.66 4.13 -12.28
CA ASP A 168 -24.58 4.28 -13.73
C ASP A 168 -24.02 5.66 -14.14
N ASP A 169 -23.30 6.32 -13.22
CA ASP A 169 -22.71 7.65 -13.45
C ASP A 169 -21.60 7.57 -14.53
N PRO A 170 -21.80 8.17 -15.71
CA PRO A 170 -20.87 8.04 -16.82
C PRO A 170 -19.51 8.69 -16.55
N ASP A 171 -19.46 9.74 -15.73
CA ASP A 171 -18.21 10.46 -15.44
C ASP A 171 -17.33 9.64 -14.48
N VAL A 172 -17.95 8.93 -13.53
CA VAL A 172 -17.25 7.97 -12.65
C VAL A 172 -16.70 6.79 -13.45
N TYR A 173 -17.49 6.24 -14.39
CA TYR A 173 -16.97 5.19 -15.26
C TYR A 173 -15.87 5.71 -16.20
N ASP A 174 -15.93 6.95 -16.69
CA ASP A 174 -14.85 7.53 -17.50
C ASP A 174 -13.53 7.64 -16.72
N ASP A 175 -13.55 8.09 -15.46
CA ASP A 175 -12.39 8.09 -14.56
C ASP A 175 -11.78 6.68 -14.44
N ILE A 176 -12.63 5.67 -14.19
CA ILE A 176 -12.21 4.28 -14.10
C ILE A 176 -11.63 3.79 -15.44
N GLN A 177 -12.28 4.06 -16.56
CA GLN A 177 -11.85 3.63 -17.90
C GLN A 177 -10.56 4.31 -18.38
N ARG A 178 -10.24 5.48 -17.82
CA ARG A 178 -8.95 6.18 -18.00
C ARG A 178 -7.88 5.70 -17.03
N ALA A 179 -8.23 4.74 -16.15
CA ALA A 179 -7.40 4.26 -15.07
C ALA A 179 -6.91 5.38 -14.14
N ASP A 180 -7.70 6.45 -14.02
CA ASP A 180 -7.48 7.50 -13.05
C ASP A 180 -8.10 7.06 -11.72
N THR A 181 -7.42 6.14 -11.03
CA THR A 181 -7.92 5.44 -9.84
C THR A 181 -6.91 5.45 -8.68
N VAL A 182 -6.04 6.47 -8.61
CA VAL A 182 -5.07 6.62 -7.50
C VAL A 182 -5.82 6.81 -6.19
N GLY A 183 -5.52 5.99 -5.17
CA GLY A 183 -6.18 6.05 -3.87
C GLY A 183 -7.57 5.40 -3.81
N VAL A 184 -8.05 4.82 -4.92
CA VAL A 184 -9.35 4.13 -5.01
C VAL A 184 -9.23 2.67 -4.58
N PHE A 185 -10.29 2.11 -3.98
CA PHE A 185 -10.26 0.75 -3.46
C PHE A 185 -10.07 -0.32 -4.55
N GLN A 186 -9.14 -1.27 -4.34
CA GLN A 186 -8.87 -2.47 -5.16
C GLN A 186 -8.40 -2.25 -6.61
N ILE A 187 -8.82 -1.18 -7.27
CA ILE A 187 -8.53 -0.91 -8.69
C ILE A 187 -7.41 0.11 -8.91
N GLU A 188 -6.60 0.36 -7.87
CA GLU A 188 -5.50 1.35 -7.89
C GLU A 188 -4.12 0.76 -8.23
N SER A 189 -3.99 -0.57 -8.18
CA SER A 189 -2.70 -1.24 -8.47
C SER A 189 -2.35 -1.15 -9.96
N ARG A 190 -1.07 -1.22 -10.31
CA ARG A 190 -0.62 -1.08 -11.71
C ARG A 190 -1.19 -2.12 -12.66
N ALA A 191 -1.22 -3.38 -12.25
CA ALA A 191 -1.82 -4.43 -13.05
C ALA A 191 -3.34 -4.22 -13.23
N GLN A 192 -4.02 -3.69 -12.19
CA GLN A 192 -5.43 -3.30 -12.28
C GLN A 192 -5.65 -2.13 -13.23
N MET A 193 -4.91 -1.02 -13.06
CA MET A 193 -4.97 0.14 -13.95
C MET A 193 -4.69 -0.20 -15.42
N GLN A 194 -3.68 -1.03 -15.70
CA GLN A 194 -3.40 -1.49 -17.06
C GLN A 194 -4.51 -2.36 -17.65
N SER A 195 -5.19 -3.14 -16.79
CA SER A 195 -6.35 -3.92 -17.18
C SER A 195 -7.54 -3.01 -17.47
N LEU A 196 -7.82 -2.00 -16.64
CA LEU A 196 -8.91 -1.02 -16.82
C LEU A 196 -8.85 -0.34 -18.20
N LEU A 197 -7.65 0.06 -18.62
CA LEU A 197 -7.44 0.68 -19.94
C LEU A 197 -7.82 -0.23 -21.12
N ARG A 198 -7.96 -1.54 -20.89
CA ARG A 198 -8.33 -2.55 -21.90
C ARG A 198 -9.77 -3.04 -21.73
N THR A 199 -10.16 -3.41 -20.50
CA THR A 199 -11.49 -3.93 -20.15
C THR A 199 -12.56 -2.85 -20.25
N ARG A 200 -12.22 -1.61 -19.89
CA ARG A 200 -13.11 -0.43 -19.87
C ARG A 200 -14.50 -0.78 -19.32
N PRO A 201 -14.61 -1.02 -18.00
CA PRO A 201 -15.88 -1.37 -17.38
C PRO A 201 -16.92 -0.25 -17.57
N GLU A 202 -18.17 -0.63 -17.81
CA GLU A 202 -19.30 0.29 -18.10
C GLU A 202 -20.43 0.14 -17.07
N ASN A 203 -20.36 -0.88 -16.21
CA ASN A 203 -21.33 -1.15 -15.16
C ASN A 203 -20.68 -1.88 -13.97
N LEU A 204 -21.48 -2.15 -12.92
CA LEU A 204 -20.99 -2.76 -11.68
C LEU A 204 -20.59 -4.23 -11.87
N ASP A 205 -21.23 -4.96 -12.78
CA ASP A 205 -20.88 -6.35 -13.07
C ASP A 205 -19.49 -6.44 -13.72
N ASP A 206 -19.17 -5.54 -14.65
CA ASP A 206 -17.82 -5.44 -15.22
C ASP A 206 -16.77 -5.13 -14.14
N LEU A 207 -17.09 -4.24 -13.20
CA LEU A 207 -16.21 -3.92 -12.08
C LEU A 207 -16.02 -5.12 -11.14
N THR A 208 -17.08 -5.88 -10.91
CA THR A 208 -17.06 -7.11 -10.13
C THR A 208 -16.08 -8.12 -10.74
N VAL A 209 -16.12 -8.28 -12.07
CA VAL A 209 -15.15 -9.12 -12.78
C VAL A 209 -13.74 -8.51 -12.71
N GLN A 210 -13.59 -7.20 -12.91
CA GLN A 210 -12.30 -6.51 -12.87
C GLN A 210 -11.54 -6.72 -11.55
N VAL A 211 -12.24 -6.61 -10.42
CA VAL A 211 -11.67 -6.85 -9.08
C VAL A 211 -11.18 -8.30 -8.93
N ALA A 212 -11.89 -9.25 -9.53
CA ALA A 212 -11.54 -10.66 -9.47
C ALA A 212 -10.42 -11.05 -10.45
N LEU A 213 -10.33 -10.39 -11.62
CA LEU A 213 -9.53 -10.82 -12.77
C LEU A 213 -8.02 -10.75 -12.54
N VAL A 214 -7.51 -9.68 -11.92
CA VAL A 214 -6.06 -9.45 -11.78
C VAL A 214 -5.52 -10.14 -10.53
N ARG A 215 -5.57 -11.48 -10.54
CA ARG A 215 -5.17 -12.37 -9.44
C ARG A 215 -4.50 -13.65 -9.94
N PRO A 216 -3.71 -14.35 -9.10
CA PRO A 216 -2.99 -15.55 -9.54
C PRO A 216 -3.89 -16.64 -10.15
N GLY A 217 -5.09 -16.85 -9.61
CA GLY A 217 -6.04 -17.86 -10.09
C GLY A 217 -6.47 -17.64 -11.55
N PRO A 218 -7.17 -16.53 -11.87
CA PRO A 218 -7.54 -16.24 -13.26
C PRO A 218 -6.35 -16.13 -14.22
N ILE A 219 -5.16 -15.71 -13.75
CA ILE A 219 -3.93 -15.67 -14.55
C ILE A 219 -3.47 -17.10 -14.89
N GLN A 220 -3.43 -18.01 -13.91
CA GLN A 220 -3.06 -19.42 -14.11
C GLN A 220 -4.10 -20.17 -14.92
N GLY A 221 -5.39 -19.90 -14.69
CA GLY A 221 -6.52 -20.42 -15.47
C GLY A 221 -6.66 -19.80 -16.87
N LYS A 222 -5.73 -18.91 -17.28
CA LYS A 222 -5.70 -18.23 -18.59
C LYS A 222 -7.00 -17.49 -18.94
N ALA A 223 -7.76 -17.03 -17.94
CA ALA A 223 -9.05 -16.35 -18.12
C ALA A 223 -8.91 -14.86 -18.47
N VAL A 224 -7.78 -14.23 -18.12
CA VAL A 224 -7.56 -12.77 -18.28
C VAL A 224 -7.57 -12.32 -19.73
N HIS A 225 -6.78 -12.98 -20.59
CA HIS A 225 -6.67 -12.57 -21.99
C HIS A 225 -7.97 -12.77 -22.78
N PRO A 226 -8.66 -13.93 -22.70
CA PRO A 226 -9.93 -14.13 -23.39
C PRO A 226 -11.02 -13.18 -22.92
N TYR A 227 -11.14 -12.92 -21.60
CA TYR A 227 -12.11 -11.95 -21.10
C TYR A 227 -11.91 -10.56 -21.72
N ILE A 228 -10.67 -10.07 -21.74
CA ILE A 228 -10.35 -8.76 -22.33
C ILE A 228 -10.67 -8.76 -23.83
N GLU A 229 -10.30 -9.81 -24.56
CA GLU A 229 -10.58 -9.93 -26.00
C GLU A 229 -12.09 -9.93 -26.28
N HIS A 230 -12.86 -10.75 -25.55
CA HIS A 230 -14.31 -10.84 -25.71
C HIS A 230 -14.98 -9.51 -25.38
N ARG A 231 -14.55 -8.82 -24.32
CA ARG A 231 -15.07 -7.50 -23.95
C ARG A 231 -14.75 -6.45 -25.02
N GLN A 232 -13.56 -6.50 -25.62
CA GLN A 232 -13.19 -5.60 -26.72
C GLN A 232 -14.06 -5.84 -27.95
N ARG A 233 -14.26 -7.12 -28.33
CA ARG A 233 -15.11 -7.48 -29.47
C ARG A 233 -16.57 -7.10 -29.26
N LEU A 234 -17.13 -7.31 -28.07
CA LEU A 234 -18.49 -6.84 -27.75
C LEU A 234 -18.66 -5.33 -27.90
N ARG A 235 -17.59 -4.58 -27.60
CA ARG A 235 -17.58 -3.12 -27.76
C ARG A 235 -17.51 -2.69 -29.23
N GLU A 236 -16.91 -3.52 -30.10
CA GLU A 236 -16.82 -3.29 -31.55
C GLU A 236 -18.08 -3.78 -32.28
N ASP A 237 -18.64 -4.90 -31.84
CA ASP A 237 -19.82 -5.56 -32.38
C ASP A 237 -20.70 -6.12 -31.24
N PRO A 238 -21.81 -5.44 -30.89
CA PRO A 238 -22.74 -5.90 -29.87
C PRO A 238 -23.42 -7.25 -30.17
N SER A 239 -23.36 -7.74 -31.42
CA SER A 239 -23.90 -9.05 -31.80
C SER A 239 -22.94 -10.21 -31.58
N PHE A 240 -21.69 -9.91 -31.20
CA PHE A 240 -20.69 -10.93 -30.90
C PHE A 240 -21.12 -11.82 -29.73
N VAL A 241 -21.11 -13.13 -29.95
CA VAL A 241 -21.37 -14.13 -28.89
C VAL A 241 -20.02 -14.68 -28.41
N PRO A 242 -19.66 -14.49 -27.12
CA PRO A 242 -18.42 -15.04 -26.59
C PRO A 242 -18.35 -16.57 -26.77
N PRO A 243 -17.23 -17.10 -27.27
CA PRO A 243 -17.07 -18.55 -27.43
C PRO A 243 -17.03 -19.23 -26.07
N VAL A 244 -17.72 -20.36 -25.96
CA VAL A 244 -17.66 -21.27 -24.81
C VAL A 244 -17.22 -22.65 -25.25
N ASP A 245 -16.54 -23.39 -24.37
CA ASP A 245 -16.01 -24.72 -24.68
C ASP A 245 -17.12 -25.72 -25.01
N HIS A 246 -18.31 -25.57 -24.41
CA HIS A 246 -19.46 -26.43 -24.62
C HIS A 246 -20.78 -25.64 -24.44
N PRO A 247 -21.87 -25.94 -25.17
CA PRO A 247 -23.16 -25.25 -25.02
C PRO A 247 -23.72 -25.24 -23.60
N LEU A 248 -23.50 -26.32 -22.84
CA LEU A 248 -23.91 -26.41 -21.42
C LEU A 248 -23.21 -25.40 -20.50
N LEU A 249 -22.12 -24.77 -20.96
CA LEU A 249 -21.37 -23.77 -20.21
C LEU A 249 -21.78 -22.33 -20.57
N ALA A 250 -22.67 -22.15 -21.56
CA ALA A 250 -23.11 -20.84 -22.00
C ALA A 250 -23.80 -20.05 -20.87
N GLU A 251 -24.69 -20.69 -20.12
CA GLU A 251 -25.42 -20.07 -19.02
C GLU A 251 -24.51 -19.82 -17.78
N PRO A 252 -23.77 -20.80 -17.23
CA PRO A 252 -22.86 -20.57 -16.10
C PRO A 252 -21.78 -19.50 -16.32
N LEU A 253 -21.38 -19.29 -17.57
CA LEU A 253 -20.28 -18.38 -17.93
C LEU A 253 -20.76 -17.11 -18.64
N ALA A 254 -22.06 -16.87 -18.73
CA ALA A 254 -22.62 -15.71 -19.45
C ALA A 254 -22.09 -14.38 -18.87
N ASP A 255 -22.19 -14.22 -17.54
CA ASP A 255 -21.80 -13.01 -16.81
C ASP A 255 -20.30 -12.69 -16.90
N THR A 256 -19.48 -13.65 -17.29
CA THR A 256 -18.02 -13.52 -17.41
C THR A 256 -17.54 -13.74 -18.83
N LEU A 257 -18.42 -13.59 -19.82
CA LEU A 257 -18.09 -13.67 -21.24
C LEU A 257 -17.39 -14.99 -21.62
N GLY A 258 -17.87 -16.12 -21.08
CA GLY A 258 -17.38 -17.45 -21.43
C GLY A 258 -16.11 -17.90 -20.72
N VAL A 259 -15.62 -17.16 -19.71
CA VAL A 259 -14.45 -17.57 -18.90
C VAL A 259 -14.79 -17.86 -17.45
N VAL A 260 -14.08 -18.79 -16.82
CA VAL A 260 -14.24 -19.07 -15.38
C VAL A 260 -13.46 -18.01 -14.59
N VAL A 261 -14.15 -17.25 -13.74
CA VAL A 261 -13.56 -16.20 -12.89
C VAL A 261 -13.86 -16.43 -11.40
N PHE A 262 -15.07 -16.92 -11.08
CA PHE A 262 -15.54 -17.04 -9.70
C PHE A 262 -15.54 -18.47 -9.18
N GLN A 263 -15.50 -18.63 -7.85
CA GLN A 263 -15.68 -19.94 -7.21
C GLN A 263 -17.06 -20.53 -7.53
N ASP A 264 -18.09 -19.69 -7.51
CA ASP A 264 -19.48 -20.06 -7.77
C ASP A 264 -19.61 -20.75 -9.14
N GLN A 265 -18.90 -20.25 -10.15
CA GLN A 265 -18.86 -20.83 -11.48
C GLN A 265 -18.20 -22.22 -11.51
N VAL A 266 -17.27 -22.53 -10.61
CA VAL A 266 -16.72 -23.89 -10.51
C VAL A 266 -17.81 -24.88 -10.11
N LEU A 267 -18.71 -24.49 -9.19
CA LEU A 267 -19.84 -25.32 -8.81
C LEU A 267 -20.81 -25.47 -9.98
N GLU A 268 -21.21 -24.36 -10.60
CA GLU A 268 -22.16 -24.34 -11.70
C GLU A 268 -21.66 -25.13 -12.91
N VAL A 269 -20.38 -25.01 -13.26
CA VAL A 269 -19.75 -25.79 -14.35
C VAL A 269 -19.74 -27.28 -14.00
N ALA A 270 -19.44 -27.67 -12.76
CA ALA A 270 -19.46 -29.07 -12.34
C ALA A 270 -20.87 -29.68 -12.37
N MET A 271 -21.88 -28.91 -11.99
CA MET A 271 -23.28 -29.33 -12.07
C MET A 271 -23.74 -29.41 -13.52
N ALA A 272 -23.43 -28.41 -14.33
CA ALA A 272 -23.85 -28.31 -15.73
C ALA A 272 -23.18 -29.36 -16.62
N LEU A 273 -21.85 -29.52 -16.52
CA LEU A 273 -21.09 -30.43 -17.39
C LEU A 273 -21.09 -31.87 -16.85
N ALA A 274 -20.85 -32.07 -15.56
CA ALA A 274 -20.67 -33.42 -14.97
C ALA A 274 -21.89 -33.94 -14.20
N GLY A 275 -22.96 -33.15 -14.06
CA GLY A 275 -24.16 -33.60 -13.35
C GLY A 275 -23.97 -33.78 -11.84
N PHE A 276 -22.94 -33.16 -11.26
CA PHE A 276 -22.72 -33.19 -9.81
C PHE A 276 -23.92 -32.63 -9.06
N SER A 277 -24.23 -33.23 -7.92
CA SER A 277 -25.08 -32.62 -6.90
C SER A 277 -24.37 -31.42 -6.26
N VAL A 278 -25.14 -30.54 -5.61
CA VAL A 278 -24.60 -29.39 -4.86
C VAL A 278 -23.55 -29.83 -3.83
N GLY A 279 -23.77 -30.97 -3.15
CA GLY A 279 -22.83 -31.51 -2.17
C GLY A 279 -21.50 -31.96 -2.77
N GLU A 280 -21.53 -32.56 -3.96
CA GLU A 280 -20.32 -32.99 -4.67
C GLU A 280 -19.54 -31.82 -5.24
N ALA A 281 -20.25 -30.84 -5.82
CA ALA A 281 -19.65 -29.60 -6.31
C ALA A 281 -18.98 -28.80 -5.17
N GLU A 282 -19.62 -28.72 -3.99
CA GLU A 282 -19.02 -28.12 -2.79
C GLU A 282 -17.83 -28.93 -2.28
N GLY A 283 -17.90 -30.27 -2.36
CA GLY A 283 -16.79 -31.17 -2.05
C GLY A 283 -15.57 -30.90 -2.92
N LEU A 284 -15.76 -30.73 -4.23
CA LEU A 284 -14.71 -30.35 -5.18
C LEU A 284 -14.11 -28.97 -4.84
N ARG A 285 -14.95 -27.96 -4.60
CA ARG A 285 -14.50 -26.60 -4.22
C ARG A 285 -13.66 -26.61 -2.94
N ARG A 286 -14.05 -27.40 -1.93
CA ARG A 286 -13.29 -27.55 -0.68
C ARG A 286 -11.95 -28.24 -0.90
N ALA A 287 -11.93 -29.29 -1.73
CA ALA A 287 -10.68 -29.96 -2.11
C ALA A 287 -9.73 -28.97 -2.81
N MET A 288 -10.24 -28.09 -3.66
CA MET A 288 -9.46 -27.04 -4.32
C MET A 288 -8.96 -25.92 -3.39
N SER A 289 -9.59 -25.71 -2.23
CA SER A 289 -9.22 -24.61 -1.34
C SER A 289 -8.10 -24.97 -0.35
N ARG A 290 -7.72 -26.26 -0.25
CA ARG A 290 -6.73 -26.75 0.71
C ARG A 290 -5.35 -26.86 0.07
N LYS A 291 -4.29 -26.50 0.81
CA LYS A 291 -2.88 -26.54 0.34
C LYS A 291 -2.29 -27.96 0.16
N ARG A 292 -3.02 -29.03 0.51
CA ARG A 292 -2.50 -30.41 0.61
C ARG A 292 -3.56 -31.45 0.22
N SER A 293 -4.13 -31.33 -0.97
CA SER A 293 -5.29 -32.12 -1.40
C SER A 293 -5.24 -32.56 -2.87
N GLU A 294 -4.04 -32.72 -3.45
CA GLU A 294 -3.88 -33.17 -4.84
C GLU A 294 -4.57 -34.52 -5.08
N GLU A 295 -4.42 -35.48 -4.17
CA GLU A 295 -5.11 -36.78 -4.26
C GLU A 295 -6.64 -36.65 -4.25
N ALA A 296 -7.17 -35.72 -3.45
CA ALA A 296 -8.62 -35.48 -3.38
C ALA A 296 -9.14 -34.80 -4.65
N ILE A 297 -8.36 -33.86 -5.23
CA ILE A 297 -8.70 -33.22 -6.50
C ILE A 297 -8.69 -34.26 -7.62
N GLU A 298 -7.73 -35.17 -7.65
CA GLU A 298 -7.67 -36.20 -8.68
C GLU A 298 -8.84 -37.20 -8.59
N ALA A 299 -9.29 -37.52 -7.38
CA ALA A 299 -10.48 -38.36 -7.18
C ALA A 299 -11.75 -37.74 -7.78
N TYR A 300 -11.91 -36.41 -7.72
CA TYR A 300 -13.04 -35.72 -8.36
C TYR A 300 -12.92 -35.67 -9.89
N ARG A 301 -11.71 -35.70 -10.45
CA ARG A 301 -11.48 -35.70 -11.91
C ARG A 301 -12.14 -36.90 -12.59
N THR A 302 -11.91 -38.08 -12.02
CA THR A 302 -12.49 -39.34 -12.54
C THR A 302 -14.03 -39.27 -12.57
N ARG A 303 -14.64 -38.75 -11.49
CA ARG A 303 -16.09 -38.61 -11.37
C ARG A 303 -16.65 -37.56 -12.32
N PHE A 304 -15.92 -36.45 -12.49
CA PHE A 304 -16.30 -35.35 -13.38
C PHE A 304 -16.37 -35.82 -14.83
N ILE A 305 -15.35 -36.55 -15.30
CA ILE A 305 -15.30 -37.09 -16.67
C ILE A 305 -16.41 -38.13 -16.88
N ALA A 306 -16.65 -39.01 -15.90
CA ALA A 306 -17.72 -40.00 -15.98
C ALA A 306 -19.11 -39.34 -16.13
N GLY A 307 -19.41 -38.34 -15.30
CA GLY A 307 -20.67 -37.61 -15.39
C GLY A 307 -20.80 -36.77 -16.67
N ALA A 308 -19.69 -36.20 -17.17
CA ALA A 308 -19.68 -35.49 -18.45
C ALA A 308 -20.01 -36.41 -19.64
N ARG A 309 -19.52 -37.66 -19.58
CA ARG A 309 -19.84 -38.68 -20.59
C ARG A 309 -21.33 -39.04 -20.60
N GLU A 310 -21.99 -39.10 -19.44
CA GLU A 310 -23.44 -39.33 -19.35
C GLU A 310 -24.25 -38.21 -20.02
N LYS A 311 -23.72 -36.99 -20.04
CA LYS A 311 -24.29 -35.83 -20.75
C LYS A 311 -23.82 -35.69 -22.21
N ALA A 312 -23.23 -36.74 -22.77
CA ALA A 312 -22.70 -36.77 -24.14
C ALA A 312 -21.63 -35.71 -24.45
N VAL A 313 -20.87 -35.28 -23.44
CA VAL A 313 -19.70 -34.41 -23.61
C VAL A 313 -18.49 -35.28 -23.99
N ASP A 314 -17.72 -34.81 -24.96
CA ASP A 314 -16.46 -35.46 -25.36
C ASP A 314 -15.48 -35.56 -24.18
N PRO A 315 -14.90 -36.75 -23.89
CA PRO A 315 -13.99 -36.92 -22.76
C PRO A 315 -12.77 -36.00 -22.80
N GLU A 316 -12.17 -35.74 -23.97
CA GLU A 316 -11.01 -34.83 -24.06
C GLU A 316 -11.41 -33.39 -23.75
N LEU A 317 -12.61 -32.97 -24.17
CA LEU A 317 -13.17 -31.67 -23.81
C LEU A 317 -13.43 -31.56 -22.31
N ALA A 318 -14.05 -32.59 -21.70
CA ALA A 318 -14.30 -32.62 -20.26
C ALA A 318 -12.99 -32.55 -19.45
N ASP A 319 -11.96 -33.25 -19.92
CA ASP A 319 -10.61 -33.23 -19.37
C ASP A 319 -10.01 -31.81 -19.38
N ARG A 320 -10.07 -31.14 -20.55
CA ARG A 320 -9.60 -29.76 -20.69
C ARG A 320 -10.36 -28.77 -19.81
N VAL A 321 -11.68 -28.92 -19.68
CA VAL A 321 -12.48 -28.07 -18.80
C VAL A 321 -12.10 -28.33 -17.35
N TYR A 322 -11.91 -29.58 -16.95
CA TYR A 322 -11.46 -29.92 -15.60
C TYR A 322 -10.10 -29.30 -15.27
N ASP A 323 -9.14 -29.36 -16.21
CA ASP A 323 -7.82 -28.73 -16.02
C ASP A 323 -7.93 -27.21 -15.83
N LYS A 324 -8.86 -26.54 -16.54
CA LYS A 324 -9.15 -25.11 -16.31
C LYS A 324 -9.69 -24.86 -14.90
N LEU A 325 -10.57 -25.72 -14.39
CA LEU A 325 -11.09 -25.63 -13.02
C LEU A 325 -9.98 -25.94 -11.98
N ALA A 326 -9.15 -26.94 -12.23
CA ALA A 326 -8.01 -27.32 -11.39
C ALA A 326 -6.96 -26.21 -11.31
N GLY A 327 -6.70 -25.50 -12.41
CA GLY A 327 -5.86 -24.30 -12.43
C GLY A 327 -6.37 -23.14 -11.56
N PHE A 328 -7.64 -23.19 -11.15
CA PHE A 328 -8.26 -22.24 -10.22
C PHE A 328 -8.09 -22.63 -8.73
N SER A 329 -7.54 -23.81 -8.46
CA SER A 329 -7.28 -24.32 -7.12
C SER A 329 -6.37 -23.39 -6.33
N GLY A 330 -6.72 -23.14 -5.06
CA GLY A 330 -6.00 -22.25 -4.15
C GLY A 330 -6.22 -20.74 -4.35
N PHE A 331 -6.88 -20.31 -5.43
CA PHE A 331 -7.02 -18.89 -5.78
C PHE A 331 -8.43 -18.43 -6.20
N GLY A 332 -9.41 -19.33 -6.19
CA GLY A 332 -10.79 -18.96 -6.52
C GLY A 332 -11.31 -17.84 -5.62
N PHE A 333 -12.10 -16.93 -6.19
CA PHE A 333 -12.70 -15.81 -5.47
C PHE A 333 -14.24 -15.85 -5.52
N PRO A 334 -14.96 -15.73 -4.39
CA PRO A 334 -16.43 -15.74 -4.39
C PRO A 334 -17.01 -14.53 -5.15
N LYS A 335 -18.05 -14.74 -5.95
CA LYS A 335 -18.71 -13.67 -6.72
C LYS A 335 -19.34 -12.62 -5.81
N SER A 336 -20.00 -13.05 -4.74
CA SER A 336 -20.62 -12.14 -3.76
C SER A 336 -19.61 -11.19 -3.10
N HIS A 337 -18.43 -11.71 -2.76
CA HIS A 337 -17.35 -10.90 -2.20
C HIS A 337 -16.75 -9.95 -3.24
N ALA A 338 -16.65 -10.38 -4.50
CA ALA A 338 -16.25 -9.53 -5.61
C ALA A 338 -17.23 -8.39 -5.86
N ALA A 339 -18.53 -8.66 -5.82
CA ALA A 339 -19.56 -7.64 -6.01
C ALA A 339 -19.51 -6.58 -4.90
N ALA A 340 -19.37 -7.01 -3.64
CA ALA A 340 -19.22 -6.08 -2.52
C ALA A 340 -17.96 -5.20 -2.66
N PHE A 341 -16.84 -5.77 -3.12
CA PHE A 341 -15.61 -5.01 -3.35
C PHE A 341 -15.68 -4.12 -4.59
N GLY A 342 -16.36 -4.56 -5.65
CA GLY A 342 -16.66 -3.76 -6.84
C GLY A 342 -17.52 -2.55 -6.50
N LEU A 343 -18.51 -2.72 -5.62
CA LEU A 343 -19.33 -1.62 -5.11
C LEU A 343 -18.50 -0.61 -4.32
N LEU A 344 -17.62 -1.06 -3.42
CA LEU A 344 -16.74 -0.16 -2.68
C LEU A 344 -15.71 0.55 -3.60
N ALA A 345 -15.22 -0.13 -4.65
CA ALA A 345 -14.38 0.49 -5.67
C ALA A 345 -15.13 1.59 -6.44
N TYR A 346 -16.39 1.34 -6.80
CA TYR A 346 -17.25 2.35 -7.41
C TYR A 346 -17.52 3.51 -6.46
N GLN A 347 -17.96 3.25 -5.23
CA GLN A 347 -18.26 4.28 -4.22
C GLN A 347 -17.04 5.15 -3.90
N SER A 348 -15.85 4.56 -3.74
CA SER A 348 -14.62 5.34 -3.52
C SER A 348 -14.23 6.17 -4.75
N THR A 349 -14.50 5.69 -5.97
CA THR A 349 -14.28 6.50 -7.18
C THR A 349 -15.30 7.64 -7.28
N TRP A 350 -16.57 7.37 -6.97
CA TRP A 350 -17.64 8.36 -6.94
C TRP A 350 -17.33 9.49 -5.95
N LEU A 351 -16.89 9.15 -4.73
CA LEU A 351 -16.45 10.13 -3.74
C LEU A 351 -15.24 10.92 -4.22
N ARG A 352 -14.24 10.25 -4.80
CA ARG A 352 -13.05 10.93 -5.34
C ARG A 352 -13.37 11.87 -6.52
N HIS A 353 -14.42 11.58 -7.28
CA HIS A 353 -14.86 12.40 -8.41
C HIS A 353 -15.67 13.62 -7.94
N HIS A 354 -16.72 13.39 -7.15
CA HIS A 354 -17.67 14.43 -6.74
C HIS A 354 -17.23 15.22 -5.51
N HIS A 355 -16.42 14.62 -4.63
CA HIS A 355 -15.96 15.19 -3.35
C HIS A 355 -14.45 14.98 -3.16
N PRO A 356 -13.60 15.46 -4.09
CA PRO A 356 -12.17 15.15 -4.11
C PRO A 356 -11.40 15.67 -2.88
N ARG A 357 -11.84 16.76 -2.26
CA ARG A 357 -11.16 17.38 -1.10
C ARG A 357 -11.42 16.58 0.16
N GLU A 358 -12.70 16.26 0.39
CA GLU A 358 -13.20 15.45 1.49
C GLU A 358 -12.59 14.05 1.43
N PHE A 359 -12.57 13.46 0.23
CA PHE A 359 -11.96 12.17 0.00
C PHE A 359 -10.45 12.18 0.25
N LEU A 360 -9.73 13.23 -0.18
CA LEU A 360 -8.30 13.35 0.10
C LEU A 360 -8.02 13.45 1.60
N ALA A 361 -8.74 14.32 2.32
CA ALA A 361 -8.56 14.49 3.76
C ALA A 361 -8.76 13.16 4.51
N ALA A 362 -9.86 12.48 4.24
CA ALA A 362 -10.15 11.18 4.85
C ALA A 362 -9.14 10.08 4.45
N LEU A 363 -8.69 10.07 3.19
CA LEU A 363 -7.68 9.11 2.74
C LEU A 363 -6.32 9.34 3.41
N LEU A 364 -5.97 10.60 3.70
CA LEU A 364 -4.76 10.95 4.46
C LEU A 364 -4.88 10.56 5.93
N ASN A 365 -6.05 10.72 6.55
CA ASN A 365 -6.26 10.37 7.96
C ASN A 365 -6.33 8.85 8.18
N ALA A 366 -6.77 8.09 7.19
CA ALA A 366 -6.80 6.62 7.24
C ALA A 366 -5.42 5.94 6.99
N GLN A 367 -4.34 6.71 6.76
CA GLN A 367 -3.00 6.14 6.55
C GLN A 367 -2.43 5.48 7.82
N PRO A 368 -1.61 4.41 7.69
CA PRO A 368 -1.05 3.85 6.46
C PRO A 368 -1.98 2.83 5.76
N MET A 369 -2.33 3.09 4.49
CA MET A 369 -3.10 2.16 3.65
C MET A 369 -2.91 2.43 2.15
N GLY A 370 -3.40 1.51 1.31
CA GLY A 370 -3.37 1.67 -0.16
C GLY A 370 -1.99 1.45 -0.79
N PHE A 371 -1.88 1.80 -2.08
CA PHE A 371 -0.64 1.61 -2.86
C PHE A 371 0.27 2.85 -2.91
N TYR A 372 -0.25 4.01 -2.57
CA TYR A 372 0.42 5.29 -2.81
C TYR A 372 0.79 5.97 -1.49
N PRO A 373 2.02 6.53 -1.37
CA PRO A 373 2.39 7.32 -0.21
C PRO A 373 1.55 8.61 -0.15
N PRO A 374 1.38 9.20 1.04
CA PRO A 374 0.69 10.49 1.22
C PRO A 374 1.13 11.57 0.23
N ALA A 375 2.44 11.66 -0.05
CA ALA A 375 2.98 12.61 -1.00
C ALA A 375 2.43 12.46 -2.42
N SER A 376 2.24 11.23 -2.90
CA SER A 376 1.69 10.99 -4.23
C SER A 376 0.17 11.22 -4.26
N LEU A 377 -0.54 10.93 -3.15
CA LEU A 377 -1.97 11.23 -3.02
C LEU A 377 -2.23 12.75 -3.06
N VAL A 378 -1.45 13.53 -2.31
CA VAL A 378 -1.52 15.01 -2.33
C VAL A 378 -1.26 15.55 -3.74
N ARG A 379 -0.20 15.08 -4.40
CA ARG A 379 0.12 15.51 -5.77
C ARG A 379 -0.96 15.14 -6.77
N ASP A 380 -1.57 13.98 -6.59
CA ASP A 380 -2.67 13.53 -7.44
C ASP A 380 -3.91 14.42 -7.31
N ALA A 381 -4.29 14.75 -6.08
CA ALA A 381 -5.38 15.67 -5.82
C ALA A 381 -5.08 17.09 -6.34
N GLN A 382 -3.84 17.58 -6.21
CA GLN A 382 -3.42 18.86 -6.78
C GLN A 382 -3.55 18.89 -8.31
N ARG A 383 -3.23 17.79 -9.01
CA ARG A 383 -3.45 17.67 -10.46
C ARG A 383 -4.93 17.70 -10.84
N ARG A 384 -5.81 17.31 -9.92
CA ARG A 384 -7.27 17.36 -10.03
C ARG A 384 -7.86 18.70 -9.56
N GLY A 385 -7.02 19.68 -9.22
CA GLY A 385 -7.44 21.02 -8.84
C GLY A 385 -7.75 21.21 -7.34
N VAL A 386 -7.45 20.22 -6.49
CA VAL A 386 -7.57 20.37 -5.03
C VAL A 386 -6.39 21.18 -4.52
N GLU A 387 -6.68 22.33 -3.90
CA GLU A 387 -5.68 23.06 -3.14
C GLU A 387 -5.34 22.30 -1.86
N VAL A 388 -4.05 22.14 -1.58
CA VAL A 388 -3.56 21.53 -0.34
C VAL A 388 -2.67 22.56 0.34
N ARG A 389 -2.86 22.76 1.65
CA ARG A 389 -2.08 23.69 2.47
C ARG A 389 -1.17 22.92 3.42
N PRO A 390 0.09 23.36 3.63
CA PRO A 390 1.02 22.68 4.54
C PRO A 390 0.54 22.77 5.99
N VAL A 391 1.15 21.97 6.86
CA VAL A 391 0.89 22.02 8.31
C VAL A 391 1.15 23.43 8.87
N ASP A 392 0.35 23.85 9.85
CA ASP A 392 0.40 25.16 10.49
C ASP A 392 -0.10 25.07 11.94
N VAL A 393 0.67 25.56 12.93
CA VAL A 393 0.30 25.44 14.35
C VAL A 393 -0.94 26.25 14.75
N ASN A 394 -1.24 27.33 14.02
CA ASN A 394 -2.39 28.18 14.27
C ASN A 394 -3.65 27.72 13.53
N ARG A 395 -3.50 26.98 12.43
CA ARG A 395 -4.64 26.58 11.56
C ARG A 395 -4.92 25.08 11.52
N SER A 396 -3.89 24.24 11.54
CA SER A 396 -4.08 22.78 11.42
C SER A 396 -4.77 22.18 12.65
N ALA A 397 -5.66 21.23 12.43
CA ALA A 397 -6.11 20.31 13.46
C ALA A 397 -5.06 19.22 13.72
N ALA A 398 -5.36 18.28 14.63
CA ALA A 398 -4.50 17.11 14.83
C ALA A 398 -4.47 16.26 13.55
N GLU A 399 -5.64 15.91 13.04
CA GLU A 399 -5.85 15.23 11.77
C GLU A 399 -5.96 16.24 10.60
N CYS A 400 -5.88 15.75 9.36
CA CYS A 400 -6.11 16.60 8.19
C CYS A 400 -7.57 17.05 8.17
N ALA A 401 -7.80 18.32 7.79
CA ALA A 401 -9.12 18.91 7.81
C ALA A 401 -9.35 19.78 6.58
N LEU A 402 -10.61 20.09 6.30
CA LEU A 402 -10.98 21.08 5.30
C LEU A 402 -10.74 22.48 5.87
N GLU A 403 -10.18 23.36 5.05
CA GLU A 403 -10.01 24.79 5.34
C GLU A 403 -10.42 25.58 4.10
N ASP A 404 -11.57 26.24 4.17
CA ASP A 404 -12.20 26.90 3.02
C ASP A 404 -12.33 25.92 1.83
N ASP A 405 -11.76 26.27 0.68
CA ASP A 405 -11.72 25.45 -0.51
C ASP A 405 -10.54 24.48 -0.61
N ALA A 406 -9.76 24.33 0.46
CA ALA A 406 -8.52 23.57 0.50
C ALA A 406 -8.51 22.44 1.54
N VAL A 407 -7.57 21.51 1.38
CA VAL A 407 -7.24 20.50 2.41
C VAL A 407 -6.02 20.97 3.19
N ARG A 408 -6.14 21.13 4.51
CA ARG A 408 -5.03 21.45 5.40
C ARG A 408 -4.43 20.16 5.97
N ILE A 409 -3.11 20.00 5.82
CA ILE A 409 -2.39 18.87 6.44
C ILE A 409 -2.42 19.01 7.98
N GLY A 410 -2.79 17.91 8.65
CA GLY A 410 -2.86 17.82 10.11
C GLY A 410 -1.49 17.80 10.79
N LEU A 411 -1.46 18.16 12.07
CA LEU A 411 -0.26 18.13 12.90
C LEU A 411 0.29 16.70 13.13
N ASP A 412 -0.56 15.66 13.03
CA ASP A 412 -0.15 14.27 13.18
C ASP A 412 0.85 13.79 12.11
N TYR A 413 0.91 14.49 10.98
CA TYR A 413 1.91 14.23 9.94
C TYR A 413 3.32 14.65 10.37
N VAL A 414 3.47 15.55 11.35
CA VAL A 414 4.79 15.95 11.85
C VAL A 414 5.42 14.78 12.62
N GLN A 415 6.46 14.20 12.01
CA GLN A 415 7.25 13.13 12.59
C GLN A 415 7.77 13.54 13.98
N SER A 416 7.77 12.58 14.90
CA SER A 416 8.16 12.74 16.31
C SER A 416 7.16 13.49 17.21
N LEU A 417 6.21 14.27 16.67
CA LEU A 417 5.20 14.96 17.47
C LEU A 417 4.25 13.96 18.16
N GLY A 418 3.71 13.04 17.36
CA GLY A 418 2.75 12.02 17.78
C GLY A 418 1.37 12.59 18.16
N GLY A 419 0.35 11.72 18.14
CA GLY A 419 -1.05 12.09 18.44
C GLY A 419 -1.26 12.90 19.72
N PRO A 420 -0.65 12.53 20.87
CA PRO A 420 -0.77 13.32 22.08
C PRO A 420 -0.16 14.73 21.95
N GLY A 421 0.94 14.88 21.22
CA GLY A 421 1.59 16.16 21.00
C GLY A 421 0.76 17.08 20.10
N ALA A 422 0.21 16.55 19.01
CA ALA A 422 -0.69 17.29 18.13
C ALA A 422 -1.94 17.79 18.86
N LYS A 423 -2.57 16.91 19.65
CA LYS A 423 -3.73 17.28 20.50
C LYS A 423 -3.38 18.37 21.50
N ALA A 424 -2.24 18.26 22.18
CA ALA A 424 -1.81 19.28 23.15
C ALA A 424 -1.65 20.67 22.52
N VAL A 425 -1.11 20.76 21.30
CA VAL A 425 -1.00 22.03 20.56
C VAL A 425 -2.39 22.61 20.25
N VAL A 426 -3.30 21.79 19.75
CA VAL A 426 -4.67 22.20 19.39
C VAL A 426 -5.47 22.64 20.63
N GLU A 427 -5.47 21.84 21.69
CA GLU A 427 -6.17 22.15 22.94
C GLU A 427 -5.65 23.45 23.57
N GLU A 428 -4.34 23.66 23.55
CA GLU A 428 -3.74 24.88 24.10
C GLU A 428 -4.07 26.12 23.25
N ARG A 429 -4.11 25.97 21.92
CA ARG A 429 -4.54 27.02 20.99
C ARG A 429 -5.99 27.40 21.25
N GLU A 430 -6.89 26.42 21.38
CA GLU A 430 -8.32 26.67 21.65
C GLU A 430 -8.53 27.34 23.01
N ARG A 431 -7.73 26.97 24.01
CA ARG A 431 -7.83 27.53 25.37
C ARG A 431 -7.38 28.98 25.48
N ARG A 432 -6.28 29.37 24.83
CA ARG A 432 -5.65 30.70 25.02
C ARG A 432 -5.52 31.54 23.73
N GLY A 433 -6.04 31.06 22.61
CA GLY A 433 -5.98 31.73 21.31
C GLY A 433 -4.73 31.36 20.48
N PRO A 434 -4.59 31.94 19.27
CA PRO A 434 -3.47 31.65 18.37
C PRO A 434 -2.13 32.03 18.99
N PHE A 435 -1.07 31.33 18.60
CA PHE A 435 0.31 31.62 18.99
C PHE A 435 0.84 32.80 18.17
N LYS A 436 1.61 33.69 18.80
CA LYS A 436 2.24 34.85 18.14
C LYS A 436 3.67 34.59 17.70
N GLY A 437 4.26 33.47 18.14
CA GLY A 437 5.63 33.09 17.81
C GLY A 437 6.06 31.81 18.50
N VAL A 438 7.24 31.32 18.10
CA VAL A 438 7.77 30.02 18.54
C VAL A 438 8.13 29.99 20.03
N ARG A 439 8.50 31.13 20.61
CA ARG A 439 8.74 31.23 22.07
C ARG A 439 7.47 31.02 22.87
N GLU A 440 6.38 31.68 22.46
CA GLU A 440 5.08 31.54 23.11
C GLU A 440 4.56 30.11 22.99
N LEU A 441 4.73 29.48 21.82
CA LEU A 441 4.41 28.06 21.61
C LEU A 441 5.18 27.16 22.59
N ALA A 442 6.49 27.36 22.74
CA ALA A 442 7.34 26.58 23.64
C ALA A 442 7.03 26.81 25.13
N GLU A 443 6.53 27.99 25.50
CA GLU A 443 6.13 28.32 26.87
C GLU A 443 4.74 27.76 27.22
N ARG A 444 3.81 27.75 26.24
CA ARG A 444 2.41 27.36 26.43
C ARG A 444 2.17 25.86 26.31
N VAL A 445 2.89 25.17 25.42
CA VAL A 445 2.66 23.75 25.13
C VAL A 445 3.78 22.92 25.73
N GLU A 446 3.40 21.87 26.47
CA GLU A 446 4.33 20.95 27.14
C GLU A 446 4.92 19.93 26.16
N LEU A 447 5.80 20.40 25.28
CA LEU A 447 6.55 19.56 24.35
C LEU A 447 8.03 19.54 24.71
N ASP A 448 8.68 18.39 24.46
CA ASP A 448 10.12 18.30 24.54
C ASP A 448 10.79 19.09 23.40
N ARG A 449 12.12 19.21 23.49
CA ARG A 449 12.91 19.96 22.52
C ARG A 449 12.71 19.43 21.10
N ASP A 450 12.78 18.12 20.96
CA ASP A 450 12.86 17.45 19.67
C ASP A 450 11.53 17.61 18.91
N ARG A 451 10.40 17.59 19.63
CA ARG A 451 9.07 17.85 19.07
C ARG A 451 8.87 19.29 18.64
N LEU A 452 9.35 20.26 19.43
CA LEU A 452 9.29 21.67 19.06
C LEU A 452 10.17 21.97 17.84
N GLU A 453 11.39 21.41 17.81
CA GLU A 453 12.28 21.51 16.66
C GLU A 453 11.66 20.87 15.41
N ALA A 454 10.98 19.73 15.55
CA ALA A 454 10.24 19.09 14.46
C ALA A 454 9.11 19.98 13.92
N LEU A 455 8.32 20.62 14.80
CA LEU A 455 7.27 21.57 14.38
C LEU A 455 7.84 22.72 13.55
N VAL A 456 8.87 23.39 14.06
CA VAL A 456 9.49 24.52 13.34
C VAL A 456 10.13 24.06 12.03
N ALA A 457 10.89 22.98 12.04
CA ALA A 457 11.60 22.50 10.86
C ALA A 457 10.65 21.93 9.78
N SER A 458 9.48 21.43 10.19
CA SER A 458 8.43 20.92 9.28
C SER A 458 7.70 22.03 8.51
N GLY A 459 7.86 23.28 8.95
CA GLY A 459 7.14 24.42 8.38
C GLY A 459 5.83 24.77 9.07
N ALA A 460 5.46 24.06 10.15
CA ALA A 460 4.27 24.37 10.93
C ALA A 460 4.27 25.79 11.52
N CYS A 461 5.46 26.40 11.62
CA CYS A 461 5.67 27.74 12.17
C CYS A 461 6.04 28.78 11.09
N ASP A 462 5.90 28.46 9.79
CA ASP A 462 6.32 29.35 8.68
C ASP A 462 5.57 30.71 8.71
N GLU A 463 4.39 30.81 9.35
CA GLU A 463 3.66 32.07 9.57
C GLU A 463 4.46 33.08 10.43
N PHE A 464 5.35 32.61 11.31
CA PHE A 464 6.14 33.47 12.21
C PHE A 464 7.45 33.96 11.59
N GLY A 465 7.84 33.41 10.43
CA GLY A 465 9.07 33.78 9.73
C GLY A 465 9.88 32.58 9.26
N GLU A 466 11.16 32.80 9.00
CA GLU A 466 12.04 31.78 8.40
C GLU A 466 12.46 30.68 9.36
N ARG A 467 12.39 29.42 8.94
CA ARG A 467 12.67 28.24 9.80
C ARG A 467 14.03 28.29 10.51
N ARG A 468 15.11 28.73 9.83
CA ARG A 468 16.46 28.82 10.44
C ARG A 468 16.49 29.84 11.59
N ARG A 469 15.86 31.00 11.38
CA ARG A 469 15.70 32.04 12.39
C ARG A 469 14.85 31.54 13.55
N LEU A 470 13.72 30.90 13.25
CA LEU A 470 12.81 30.37 14.26
C LEU A 470 13.46 29.24 15.11
N LEU A 471 14.29 28.39 14.51
CA LEU A 471 15.07 27.38 15.24
C LEU A 471 16.11 28.02 16.17
N TRP A 472 16.74 29.11 15.74
CA TRP A 472 17.63 29.88 16.61
C TRP A 472 16.86 30.49 17.79
N GLU A 473 15.72 31.13 17.53
CA GLU A 473 14.86 31.73 18.56
C GLU A 473 14.31 30.68 19.54
N LEU A 474 13.98 29.47 19.06
CA LEU A 474 13.60 28.34 19.90
C LEU A 474 14.72 27.92 20.85
N GLY A 475 15.98 28.00 20.39
CA GLY A 475 17.15 27.73 21.22
C GLY A 475 17.32 28.73 22.38
N LEU A 476 16.77 29.94 22.25
CA LEU A 476 16.79 30.99 23.27
C LEU A 476 15.55 30.96 24.18
N ALA A 477 14.53 30.16 23.86
CA ALA A 477 13.31 30.06 24.65
C ALA A 477 13.57 29.34 25.98
N PHE A 478 13.27 30.03 27.10
CA PHE A 478 13.29 29.42 28.42
C PHE A 478 12.12 28.47 28.57
N ARG A 479 12.34 27.33 29.22
CA ARG A 479 11.33 26.27 29.36
C ARG A 479 10.95 26.08 30.82
N PRO A 480 9.67 25.74 31.09
CA PRO A 480 9.29 25.29 32.42
C PRO A 480 10.08 24.03 32.78
N ALA A 481 11.00 24.16 33.74
CA ALA A 481 11.73 23.02 34.27
C ALA A 481 10.99 22.46 35.50
N SER A 482 10.90 21.13 35.58
CA SER A 482 10.47 20.49 36.82
C SER A 482 11.45 20.85 37.93
N VAL A 483 10.93 21.30 39.06
CA VAL A 483 11.77 21.58 40.23
C VAL A 483 12.37 20.25 40.70
N PRO A 484 13.71 20.13 40.84
CA PRO A 484 14.35 18.91 41.32
C PRO A 484 13.75 18.47 42.66
N GLY A 485 13.38 17.19 42.78
CA GLY A 485 12.81 16.61 44.00
C GLY A 485 11.29 16.74 44.16
N SER A 486 10.58 17.41 43.24
CA SER A 486 9.11 17.56 43.30
C SER A 486 8.31 16.42 42.67
N GLY A 487 8.96 15.40 42.12
CA GLY A 487 8.29 14.34 41.37
C GLY A 487 7.56 14.80 40.09
N GLY A 488 7.80 16.04 39.65
CA GLY A 488 7.10 16.63 38.50
C GLY A 488 5.90 17.53 38.87
N GLU A 489 5.52 17.60 40.14
CA GLU A 489 4.34 18.34 40.60
C GLU A 489 4.56 19.86 40.66
N ALA A 490 5.79 20.31 40.95
CA ALA A 490 6.14 21.72 41.02
C ALA A 490 7.02 22.10 39.83
N ARG A 491 6.64 23.18 39.13
CA ARG A 491 7.40 23.72 38.00
C ARG A 491 7.91 25.12 38.28
N GLN A 492 9.15 25.36 37.89
CA GLN A 492 9.71 26.70 37.90
C GLN A 492 9.09 27.48 36.74
N LEU A 493 8.28 28.50 37.06
CA LEU A 493 7.73 29.42 36.08
C LEU A 493 8.88 30.17 35.40
N THR A 494 8.79 30.29 34.08
CA THR A 494 9.73 31.08 33.29
C THR A 494 9.41 32.57 33.49
N LEU A 495 10.44 33.35 33.84
CA LEU A 495 10.35 34.79 33.71
C LEU A 495 10.48 35.11 32.23
N SER A 496 9.46 35.75 31.64
CA SER A 496 9.51 36.22 30.24
C SER A 496 10.51 37.38 30.13
N LEU A 497 11.79 37.04 29.99
CA LEU A 497 12.85 37.99 29.67
C LEU A 497 13.05 38.01 28.16
N ASP A 498 13.15 39.20 27.58
CA ASP A 498 13.56 39.33 26.19
C ASP A 498 15.03 38.93 26.03
N PRO A 499 15.38 38.19 24.96
CA PRO A 499 16.75 37.79 24.71
C PRO A 499 17.61 39.05 24.56
N THR A 500 18.71 39.08 25.32
CA THR A 500 19.68 40.18 25.29
C THR A 500 20.54 40.16 24.03
N ALA A 501 20.55 39.05 23.28
CA ALA A 501 21.25 38.91 22.01
C ALA A 501 20.26 38.95 20.85
N ALA A 502 20.54 39.80 19.85
CA ALA A 502 19.81 39.80 18.60
C ALA A 502 20.02 38.49 17.84
N THR A 503 18.97 37.98 17.19
CA THR A 503 19.09 36.84 16.27
C THR A 503 20.02 37.23 15.12
N PRO A 504 21.11 36.47 14.86
CA PRO A 504 22.01 36.78 13.75
C PRO A 504 21.27 36.65 12.41
N GLU A 505 21.73 37.39 11.39
CA GLU A 505 21.27 37.16 10.02
C GLU A 505 21.72 35.77 9.57
N LEU A 506 20.74 34.87 9.40
CA LEU A 506 20.96 33.52 8.89
C LEU A 506 20.50 33.48 7.43
N PRO A 507 21.22 32.76 6.55
CA PRO A 507 20.79 32.64 5.16
C PRO A 507 19.44 31.93 5.08
N GLU A 508 18.59 32.38 4.17
CA GLU A 508 17.32 31.70 3.86
C GLU A 508 17.56 30.25 3.41
N GLN A 509 16.59 29.38 3.69
CA GLN A 509 16.61 28.03 3.14
C GLN A 509 16.31 28.06 1.65
N THR A 510 17.12 27.36 0.87
CA THR A 510 16.82 27.17 -0.56
C THR A 510 15.53 26.36 -0.74
N PRO A 511 14.84 26.46 -1.89
CA PRO A 511 13.67 25.61 -2.19
C PRO A 511 13.96 24.12 -2.02
N TRP A 512 15.19 23.70 -2.33
CA TRP A 512 15.65 22.33 -2.15
C TRP A 512 15.70 21.93 -0.67
N GLU A 513 16.30 22.76 0.19
CA GLU A 513 16.39 22.51 1.63
C GLU A 513 15.01 22.46 2.29
N ARG A 514 14.08 23.34 1.89
CA ARG A 514 12.70 23.32 2.39
C ARG A 514 11.99 22.03 2.01
N MET A 515 12.01 21.66 0.72
CA MET A 515 11.40 20.42 0.24
C MET A 515 11.98 19.18 0.93
N LEU A 516 13.31 19.11 1.10
CA LEU A 516 13.95 18.02 1.80
C LEU A 516 13.54 17.96 3.29
N ALA A 517 13.35 19.12 3.93
CA ALA A 517 12.87 19.18 5.32
C ALA A 517 11.41 18.71 5.41
N ASP A 518 10.54 19.13 4.49
CA ASP A 518 9.14 18.71 4.43
C ASP A 518 9.05 17.18 4.29
N TYR A 519 9.79 16.57 3.36
CA TYR A 519 9.80 15.11 3.20
C TYR A 519 10.36 14.38 4.41
N ARG A 520 11.41 14.91 5.05
CA ARG A 520 11.97 14.31 6.28
C ARG A 520 11.00 14.34 7.44
N LEU A 521 10.25 15.43 7.58
CA LEU A 521 9.49 15.70 8.81
C LEU A 521 7.99 15.47 8.65
N THR A 522 7.46 15.42 7.43
CA THR A 522 6.03 15.16 7.19
C THR A 522 5.79 14.01 6.22
N SER A 523 6.86 13.41 5.67
CA SER A 523 6.78 12.37 4.64
C SER A 523 6.14 12.81 3.32
N LEU A 524 5.81 14.11 3.18
CA LEU A 524 5.24 14.73 1.99
C LEU A 524 5.78 16.15 1.81
N SER A 525 5.56 16.72 0.64
CA SER A 525 5.74 18.15 0.43
C SER A 525 4.62 18.64 -0.48
N VAL A 526 3.94 19.69 -0.03
CA VAL A 526 2.85 20.36 -0.75
C VAL A 526 3.39 21.26 -1.87
N GLY A 527 4.66 21.66 -1.77
CA GLY A 527 5.34 22.53 -2.71
C GLY A 527 5.93 21.79 -3.91
N THR A 528 7.15 22.19 -4.28
CA THR A 528 7.77 21.78 -5.53
C THR A 528 8.10 20.28 -5.58
N HIS A 529 7.96 19.66 -6.75
CA HIS A 529 8.45 18.29 -6.99
C HIS A 529 9.98 18.26 -7.13
N PRO A 530 10.69 17.24 -6.61
CA PRO A 530 12.15 17.15 -6.76
C PRO A 530 12.62 17.28 -8.21
N LEU A 531 11.89 16.68 -9.16
CA LEU A 531 12.25 16.76 -10.58
C LEU A 531 12.06 18.14 -11.19
N ALA A 532 11.11 18.95 -10.68
CA ALA A 532 10.95 20.32 -11.19
C ALA A 532 12.21 21.15 -10.92
N LEU A 533 12.88 20.93 -9.78
CA LEU A 533 14.14 21.59 -9.44
C LEU A 533 15.35 21.02 -10.22
N LEU A 534 15.28 19.74 -10.63
CA LEU A 534 16.33 19.11 -11.43
C LEU A 534 16.16 19.30 -12.94
N ARG A 535 14.97 19.68 -13.42
CA ARG A 535 14.59 19.62 -14.84
C ARG A 535 15.57 20.33 -15.77
N LEU A 536 16.06 21.50 -15.38
CA LEU A 536 17.02 22.31 -16.16
C LEU A 536 18.43 21.71 -16.25
N ARG A 537 18.75 20.71 -15.43
CA ARG A 537 20.04 20.01 -15.39
C ARG A 537 19.96 18.59 -15.92
N LEU A 538 18.76 18.11 -16.26
CA LEU A 538 18.59 16.79 -16.87
C LEU A 538 19.06 16.81 -18.33
N PRO A 539 19.55 15.67 -18.86
CA PRO A 539 19.87 15.56 -20.27
C PRO A 539 18.66 15.90 -21.17
N GLU A 540 18.89 16.53 -22.32
CA GLU A 540 17.82 16.91 -23.27
C GLU A 540 16.99 15.72 -23.80
N GLU A 541 17.55 14.51 -23.74
CA GLU A 541 16.87 13.26 -24.10
C GLU A 541 15.78 12.81 -23.11
N VAL A 542 15.70 13.44 -21.93
CA VAL A 542 14.74 13.07 -20.88
C VAL A 542 13.37 13.67 -21.19
N VAL A 543 12.41 12.79 -21.44
CA VAL A 543 11.02 13.14 -21.74
C VAL A 543 10.22 13.24 -20.43
N SER A 544 9.32 14.23 -20.36
CA SER A 544 8.38 14.38 -19.25
C SER A 544 7.19 13.41 -19.38
N SER A 545 6.52 13.08 -18.28
CA SER A 545 5.35 12.20 -18.30
C SER A 545 4.21 12.76 -19.17
N ARG A 546 4.09 14.10 -19.25
CA ARG A 546 3.13 14.80 -20.12
C ARG A 546 3.41 14.54 -21.61
N ASP A 547 4.69 14.51 -21.99
CA ASP A 547 5.10 14.40 -23.41
C ASP A 547 5.19 12.95 -23.89
N LEU A 548 5.05 11.96 -22.99
CA LEU A 548 5.08 10.54 -23.33
C LEU A 548 3.98 10.14 -24.32
N GLY A 549 2.78 10.74 -24.20
CA GLY A 549 1.65 10.42 -25.08
C GLY A 549 1.90 10.74 -26.56
N GLY A 550 2.82 11.68 -26.84
CA GLY A 550 3.22 12.06 -28.19
C GLY A 550 4.36 11.22 -28.78
N GLN A 551 4.98 10.33 -28.01
CA GLN A 551 6.11 9.53 -28.50
C GLN A 551 5.64 8.33 -29.33
N PRO A 552 6.34 8.00 -30.44
CA PRO A 552 6.01 6.83 -31.24
C PRO A 552 6.39 5.53 -30.54
N HIS A 553 5.56 4.49 -30.73
CA HIS A 553 5.83 3.14 -30.23
C HIS A 553 7.20 2.64 -30.70
N GLY A 554 7.97 2.03 -29.82
CA GLY A 554 9.28 1.44 -30.11
C GLY A 554 10.45 2.43 -30.09
N ARG A 555 10.20 3.73 -29.89
CA ARG A 555 11.26 4.74 -29.78
C ARG A 555 12.06 4.55 -28.49
N ARG A 556 13.37 4.80 -28.56
CA ARG A 556 14.21 4.92 -27.37
C ARG A 556 14.01 6.28 -26.71
N ILE A 557 13.71 6.26 -25.42
CA ILE A 557 13.48 7.46 -24.61
C ILE A 557 14.20 7.32 -23.26
N ALA A 558 14.45 8.46 -22.62
CA ALA A 558 14.86 8.53 -21.23
C ALA A 558 13.74 9.16 -20.40
N VAL A 559 13.51 8.66 -19.19
CA VAL A 559 12.55 9.21 -18.23
C VAL A 559 13.21 9.32 -16.86
N ALA A 560 12.87 10.36 -16.11
CA ALA A 560 13.47 10.67 -14.81
C ALA A 560 12.39 11.02 -13.80
N GLY A 561 12.57 10.59 -12.55
CA GLY A 561 11.53 10.71 -11.54
C GLY A 561 11.85 10.10 -10.19
N LEU A 562 10.96 10.35 -9.25
CA LEU A 562 10.93 9.74 -7.93
C LEU A 562 10.31 8.34 -8.04
N ALA A 563 10.99 7.33 -7.55
CA ALA A 563 10.43 5.99 -7.44
C ALA A 563 9.35 5.99 -6.34
N VAL A 564 8.10 5.76 -6.73
CA VAL A 564 6.94 5.73 -5.81
C VAL A 564 6.64 4.30 -5.35
N ALA A 565 6.65 3.34 -6.27
CA ALA A 565 6.33 1.96 -5.98
C ALA A 565 7.23 0.99 -6.74
N ARG A 566 7.50 -0.18 -6.14
CA ARG A 566 8.28 -1.28 -6.72
C ARG A 566 7.57 -2.60 -6.47
N GLN A 567 7.35 -3.37 -7.52
CA GLN A 567 6.62 -4.64 -7.46
C GLN A 567 7.38 -5.72 -8.22
N ARG A 568 7.53 -6.90 -7.61
CA ARG A 568 8.09 -8.09 -8.28
C ARG A 568 7.18 -9.29 -8.02
N PRO A 569 6.06 -9.41 -8.75
CA PRO A 569 5.12 -10.51 -8.56
C PRO A 569 5.78 -11.87 -8.82
N SER A 570 5.43 -12.88 -8.03
CA SER A 570 5.93 -14.26 -8.23
C SER A 570 5.51 -14.84 -9.59
N THR A 571 4.37 -14.41 -10.11
CA THR A 571 3.80 -14.82 -11.40
C THR A 571 4.48 -14.17 -12.61
N ALA A 572 5.32 -13.15 -12.41
CA ALA A 572 5.91 -12.35 -13.49
C ALA A 572 7.32 -12.82 -13.91
N ASN A 573 7.69 -14.08 -13.63
CA ASN A 573 8.98 -14.68 -14.01
C ASN A 573 10.21 -13.80 -13.68
N GLY A 574 10.15 -13.08 -12.56
CA GLY A 574 11.25 -12.25 -12.06
C GLY A 574 11.33 -10.83 -12.61
N VAL A 575 10.42 -10.39 -13.49
CA VAL A 575 10.28 -9.00 -13.95
C VAL A 575 9.92 -8.09 -12.78
N VAL A 576 10.52 -6.90 -12.72
CA VAL A 576 10.19 -5.87 -11.73
C VAL A 576 9.42 -4.75 -12.41
N PHE A 577 8.26 -4.40 -11.87
CA PHE A 577 7.50 -3.22 -12.25
C PHE A 577 7.85 -2.09 -11.30
N MET A 578 8.33 -0.98 -11.83
CA MET A 578 8.59 0.23 -11.05
C MET A 578 7.65 1.33 -11.49
N LEU A 579 7.27 2.15 -10.53
CA LEU A 579 6.53 3.36 -10.78
C LEU A 579 7.40 4.57 -10.50
N LEU A 580 7.57 5.39 -11.54
CA LEU A 580 8.27 6.66 -11.46
C LEU A 580 7.24 7.80 -11.44
N GLU A 581 7.48 8.85 -10.66
CA GLU A 581 6.66 10.06 -10.63
C GLU A 581 7.55 11.28 -10.95
N ASP A 582 7.07 12.13 -11.85
CA ASP A 582 7.64 13.44 -12.12
C ASP A 582 6.65 14.56 -11.71
N GLU A 583 6.98 15.81 -11.99
CA GLU A 583 6.15 16.96 -11.62
C GLU A 583 4.76 16.99 -12.29
N PHE A 584 4.55 16.22 -13.37
CA PHE A 584 3.30 16.22 -14.12
C PHE A 584 2.47 14.97 -13.91
N GLY A 585 3.10 13.85 -13.56
CA GLY A 585 2.40 12.58 -13.49
C GLY A 585 3.32 11.38 -13.30
N GLN A 586 2.78 10.23 -13.64
CA GLN A 586 3.34 8.94 -13.28
C GLN A 586 3.68 8.11 -14.53
N VAL A 587 4.81 7.40 -14.49
CA VAL A 587 5.36 6.64 -15.61
C VAL A 587 5.66 5.21 -15.18
N ASN A 588 5.12 4.25 -15.92
CA ASN A 588 5.34 2.83 -15.68
C ASN A 588 6.64 2.34 -16.30
N LEU A 589 7.46 1.69 -15.50
CA LEU A 589 8.70 1.06 -15.94
C LEU A 589 8.60 -0.46 -15.81
N ILE A 590 8.98 -1.16 -16.87
CA ILE A 590 9.12 -2.62 -16.89
C ILE A 590 10.62 -2.91 -16.90
N VAL A 591 11.11 -3.58 -15.85
CA VAL A 591 12.53 -3.92 -15.69
C VAL A 591 12.71 -5.43 -15.89
N PRO A 592 13.29 -5.85 -17.03
CA PRO A 592 13.57 -7.25 -17.29
C PRO A 592 14.56 -7.87 -16.29
N PRO A 593 14.53 -9.20 -16.08
CA PRO A 593 15.43 -9.87 -15.13
C PRO A 593 16.93 -9.60 -15.36
N PRO A 594 17.46 -9.58 -16.61
CA PRO A 594 18.87 -9.24 -16.83
C PRO A 594 19.25 -7.83 -16.37
N VAL A 595 18.36 -6.85 -16.61
CA VAL A 595 18.56 -5.45 -16.22
C VAL A 595 18.46 -5.31 -14.70
N TYR A 596 17.49 -5.98 -14.09
CA TYR A 596 17.37 -6.04 -12.63
C TYR A 596 18.62 -6.64 -11.97
N GLN A 597 19.18 -7.73 -12.51
CA GLN A 597 20.39 -8.34 -11.95
C GLN A 597 21.59 -7.40 -12.02
N ARG A 598 21.74 -6.67 -13.13
CA ARG A 598 22.82 -5.69 -13.33
C ARG A 598 22.68 -4.46 -12.43
N PHE A 599 21.47 -3.92 -12.29
CA PHE A 599 21.19 -2.68 -11.56
C PHE A 599 20.44 -2.90 -10.24
N ARG A 600 20.61 -4.08 -9.62
CA ARG A 600 19.88 -4.50 -8.41
C ARG A 600 19.90 -3.45 -7.29
N PRO A 601 21.04 -2.81 -6.95
CA PRO A 601 21.06 -1.77 -5.92
C PRO A 601 20.21 -0.55 -6.31
N LEU A 602 20.35 -0.07 -7.56
CA LEU A 602 19.61 1.11 -8.03
C LEU A 602 18.10 0.86 -8.02
N VAL A 603 17.67 -0.26 -8.60
CA VAL A 603 16.26 -0.64 -8.68
C VAL A 603 15.61 -0.75 -7.30
N ARG A 604 16.34 -1.25 -6.29
CA ARG A 604 15.75 -1.54 -4.97
C ARG A 604 15.75 -0.38 -4.00
N SER A 605 16.78 0.48 -4.01
CA SER A 605 16.97 1.48 -2.97
C SER A 605 16.98 2.93 -3.45
N GLU A 606 17.27 3.21 -4.71
CA GLU A 606 17.45 4.60 -5.16
C GLU A 606 16.11 5.34 -5.28
N PRO A 607 15.91 6.46 -4.58
CA PRO A 607 14.68 7.23 -4.64
C PRO A 607 14.56 8.00 -5.96
N LEU A 608 15.64 8.61 -6.46
CA LEU A 608 15.64 9.36 -7.72
C LEU A 608 16.41 8.62 -8.79
N VAL A 609 15.73 8.32 -9.90
CA VAL A 609 16.25 7.43 -10.93
C VAL A 609 15.99 8.03 -12.30
N LEU A 610 16.99 7.92 -13.18
CA LEU A 610 16.87 8.09 -14.61
C LEU A 610 16.89 6.69 -15.25
N ALA A 611 15.86 6.39 -16.03
CA ALA A 611 15.70 5.13 -16.74
C ALA A 611 15.73 5.38 -18.24
N ARG A 612 16.57 4.66 -18.97
CA ARG A 612 16.61 4.67 -20.45
C ARG A 612 16.03 3.37 -20.97
N GLY A 613 15.21 3.45 -22.00
CA GLY A 613 14.52 2.27 -22.49
C GLY A 613 13.73 2.49 -23.76
N ARG A 614 12.99 1.46 -24.15
CA ARG A 614 12.08 1.48 -25.28
C ARG A 614 10.68 1.85 -24.80
N PHE A 615 10.08 2.85 -25.41
CA PHE A 615 8.69 3.22 -25.18
C PHE A 615 7.76 2.19 -25.82
N GLU A 616 6.90 1.58 -25.01
CA GLU A 616 5.87 0.66 -25.46
C GLU A 616 4.49 1.28 -25.26
N ARG A 617 3.77 1.43 -26.37
CA ARG A 617 2.37 1.83 -26.39
C ARG A 617 1.52 0.69 -26.94
N VAL A 618 0.58 0.20 -26.12
CA VAL A 618 -0.43 -0.80 -26.52
C VAL A 618 -1.81 -0.24 -26.21
N GLY A 619 -2.49 0.29 -27.23
CA GLY A 619 -3.72 1.06 -27.04
C GLY A 619 -3.47 2.31 -26.20
N ARG A 620 -4.12 2.39 -25.02
CA ARG A 620 -3.92 3.45 -24.03
C ARG A 620 -2.82 3.13 -23.00
N ASN A 621 -2.36 1.89 -22.92
CA ASN A 621 -1.28 1.52 -22.00
C ASN A 621 0.06 2.08 -22.50
N GLN A 622 0.76 2.77 -21.60
CA GLN A 622 2.07 3.36 -21.82
C GLN A 622 3.05 2.80 -20.79
N ASN A 623 4.12 2.17 -21.28
CA ASN A 623 5.17 1.60 -20.47
C ASN A 623 6.54 1.94 -21.07
N VAL A 624 7.57 1.96 -20.23
CA VAL A 624 8.97 2.02 -20.68
C VAL A 624 9.64 0.70 -20.33
N LEU A 625 10.04 -0.06 -21.34
CA LEU A 625 10.86 -1.25 -21.17
C LEU A 625 12.31 -0.79 -20.95
N VAL A 626 12.80 -0.94 -19.72
CA VAL A 626 14.07 -0.35 -19.30
C VAL A 626 15.24 -1.20 -19.77
N ASP A 627 16.22 -0.54 -20.38
CA ASP A 627 17.50 -1.11 -20.78
C ASP A 627 18.63 -0.74 -19.80
N ASP A 628 18.57 0.47 -19.23
CA ASP A 628 19.65 1.08 -18.45
C ASP A 628 19.12 1.99 -17.34
N PHE A 629 19.87 2.07 -16.23
CA PHE A 629 19.53 2.86 -15.05
C PHE A 629 20.70 3.72 -14.59
N GLU A 630 20.39 4.95 -14.19
CA GLU A 630 21.34 5.90 -13.63
C GLU A 630 20.73 6.55 -12.36
N SER A 631 21.53 6.70 -11.31
CA SER A 631 21.09 7.41 -10.09
C SER A 631 21.19 8.91 -10.34
N LEU A 632 20.12 9.63 -10.00
CA LEU A 632 20.11 11.10 -10.03
C LEU A 632 20.54 11.70 -8.69
N VAL A 633 20.84 10.88 -7.67
CA VAL A 633 21.28 11.36 -6.36
C VAL A 633 22.59 12.16 -6.42
N PRO A 634 23.62 11.78 -7.21
CA PRO A 634 24.83 12.60 -7.35
C PRO A 634 24.53 14.00 -7.91
N LEU A 635 23.73 14.08 -8.98
CA LEU A 635 23.30 15.34 -9.56
C LEU A 635 22.48 16.16 -8.56
N ALA A 636 21.57 15.50 -7.83
CA ALA A 636 20.77 16.16 -6.82
C ALA A 636 21.62 16.69 -5.66
N LYS A 637 22.67 15.98 -5.23
CA LYS A 637 23.61 16.46 -4.20
C LYS A 637 24.41 17.67 -4.68
N GLU A 638 24.79 17.70 -5.95
CA GLU A 638 25.48 18.85 -6.56
C GLU A 638 24.57 20.08 -6.56
N VAL A 639 23.33 19.94 -7.06
CA VAL A 639 22.34 21.02 -7.10
C VAL A 639 21.93 21.48 -5.69
N ALA A 640 21.94 20.57 -4.72
CA ALA A 640 21.58 20.82 -3.33
C ALA A 640 22.74 21.34 -2.47
N ASN A 641 23.88 21.69 -3.06
CA ASN A 641 25.09 22.12 -2.33
C ASN A 641 25.51 21.16 -1.20
N GLY A 642 25.40 19.85 -1.42
CA GLY A 642 25.85 18.81 -0.49
C GLY A 642 24.81 18.32 0.53
N ALA A 643 23.54 18.76 0.45
CA ALA A 643 22.49 18.23 1.32
C ALA A 643 22.26 16.71 1.12
N ASP A 644 21.91 15.99 2.19
CA ASP A 644 21.60 14.55 2.10
C ASP A 644 20.22 14.30 1.46
N VAL A 645 20.21 14.27 0.12
CA VAL A 645 19.01 13.98 -0.68
C VAL A 645 18.52 12.55 -0.49
N PHE A 646 19.43 11.59 -0.31
CA PHE A 646 19.07 10.17 -0.25
C PHE A 646 18.33 9.83 1.05
N GLY A 647 18.79 10.34 2.18
CA GLY A 647 18.13 10.13 3.48
C GLY A 647 16.84 10.94 3.65
N SER A 648 16.66 12.01 2.87
CA SER A 648 15.48 12.88 2.94
C SER A 648 14.25 12.37 2.22
N LEU A 649 14.44 11.83 1.02
CA LEU A 649 13.32 11.52 0.15
C LEU A 649 12.60 10.26 0.63
N PRO A 650 11.28 10.18 0.44
CA PRO A 650 10.52 9.03 0.86
C PRO A 650 11.05 7.79 0.15
N ALA A 651 11.21 6.71 0.91
CA ALA A 651 11.54 5.42 0.31
C ALA A 651 10.35 4.94 -0.52
N ALA A 652 10.58 4.50 -1.77
CA ALA A 652 9.49 3.91 -2.55
C ALA A 652 8.86 2.73 -1.81
N HIS A 653 7.55 2.61 -1.88
CA HIS A 653 6.83 1.48 -1.31
C HIS A 653 7.18 0.19 -2.05
N HIS A 654 7.59 -0.84 -1.29
CA HIS A 654 7.78 -2.19 -1.82
C HIS A 654 6.51 -3.02 -1.56
N PHE A 655 5.76 -3.33 -2.62
CA PHE A 655 4.63 -4.26 -2.54
C PHE A 655 5.03 -5.62 -3.11
N GLY A 656 4.53 -6.71 -2.50
CA GLY A 656 4.79 -8.08 -2.96
C GLY A 656 5.76 -8.90 -2.08
N HIS A 657 6.10 -8.41 -0.88
CA HIS A 657 6.68 -9.24 0.18
C HIS A 657 5.66 -9.37 1.32
N ARG A 658 4.59 -10.14 1.09
CA ARG A 658 3.89 -10.84 2.16
C ARG A 658 4.11 -12.32 1.97
#